data_AF-A0A0J6IP16-F1
#
_entry.id   AF-A0A0J6IP16-F1
#
_cell.length_a   1.000
_cell.length_b   1.000
_cell.length_c   1.000
_cell.angle_alpha   90.00
_cell.angle_beta   90.00
_cell.angle_gamma   90.00
#
_symmetry.space_group_name_H-M   'P 1'
#
loop_
_entity.id
_entity.type
_entity.pdbx_description
1 polymer ?
#
loop_
_entity_poly.entity_id
_entity_poly.type
_entity_poly.pdbx_seq_one_letter_code
_entity_poly.pdbx_strand_id
1 'polypeptide(L)'
;MLYPRNTQGRLPTLSPPFLTPDDAARFAHQLIGDKREVEYAGVILRNAQGRYLASRPVEMAGESFSPTQFISVDDKGQLKQPQGFRCYGFYYSRSHQLGGGETVPAKVSREQVITLANFFLPANIHSLLGMGRFADVHYLSGFNGSLLKAQARPTDDAKELFAFLSQVEEDDQPNGLQGFFQQVVDTLQVDVIESTEVWSGQTGRLSPGFFSLPLRALDTDDVIIQRPAYGPVLASEQLALEYALSLSAKTSSQHYCFILKNSTRDEFVVSQPVTEALDFALVRAFTLDSERRPQLPANFTIVALYGCDSEYRDPAHLPHEQVSLFKNFLHPEALEKALSLAQGLGPADQIDALPLYIATRDGALLKYISKSHPVENMQFAKLPQSQGGGLKLLHNVLSGAEKFDVLVHALAYAGQLEVLRRSDVWGREGRVSYAWKPFEGFMRRTLSPVFVDMDDAARYAHEQIDRRVDFTYGGLVLKREDNLFVVTEPLAVNTETFDPQMVFPPELAAYIPYGCLIVAVYHTHRVRPLQLWRTANEERVNRNMFGAHELRAAILDRRGRVSYFSAQDGALLKYASTGSDSEKKLLARLSPPEAHPEQVRNNQTQNKLRANTLTPTQYVAQVARAGGLSVVVSSPLWGARGPVTPTWKPARPPVVMSRLSLQPAYGPLFSQAQDAMRYVHARMGARATSQFGVILKREHSEQYLVTEPLPARSALLGQIFPRPFGSTDYSFAAGFILNAVYMATPKTPVALATDDVFADFIAPSDLIDLAVLSSMARDHSPWRSDYPQMFISTRNGALLSYRTENLNTLLVLDSASGPHTPVQVLLNNHTLRSPDYIRKVASGGHMDVLLTNNVWAAPGRVTSAWQPYAPAAALSNEPAPNVPALGPMFSHVDDAALYSHRKMVLPHAQKIVGAVFYSSADTLYVPLEPQINGVPANAQDRIFLNALFERSSGSARPLPRLPSGYGPIAVHNAHPPIKPSIARPQQRNWVDHMFWPMDICYVVKNLERLEFSVNLAFLSGNDGALLKYVRRPGQAENDLCQSVVGYDYWENQYQDQDWVDKGLETKSQYIAKLLKAGELVVVSPGTNWAQVGWVTANWQATEPAKVKPELPWVRSPALINKDEL
;
A
#
# COMPACT_ATOMS: atom_id res chain seq x y z
N MET A 1 23.03 46.90 -22.89
CA MET A 1 23.59 45.79 -22.08
C MET A 1 22.45 44.84 -21.77
N LEU A 2 22.63 43.53 -21.96
CA LEU A 2 21.54 42.56 -21.80
C LEU A 2 21.32 42.11 -20.35
N TYR A 3 22.37 42.09 -19.51
CA TYR A 3 22.28 41.64 -18.10
C TYR A 3 23.14 42.48 -17.13
N PRO A 4 22.84 42.49 -15.82
CA PRO A 4 23.65 43.19 -14.81
C PRO A 4 25.04 42.54 -14.66
N ARG A 5 26.09 43.37 -14.59
CA ARG A 5 27.49 42.91 -14.49
C ARG A 5 27.74 42.13 -13.19
N ASN A 6 28.61 41.12 -13.26
CA ASN A 6 29.02 40.30 -12.11
C ASN A 6 27.87 39.58 -11.37
N THR A 7 26.75 39.32 -12.05
CA THR A 7 25.66 38.54 -11.45
C THR A 7 26.07 37.08 -11.30
N GLN A 8 25.98 36.52 -10.09
CA GLN A 8 26.24 35.10 -9.86
C GLN A 8 24.98 34.27 -10.09
N GLY A 9 25.05 33.34 -11.05
CA GLY A 9 24.03 32.32 -11.25
C GLY A 9 24.33 31.06 -10.45
N ARG A 10 23.28 30.34 -10.01
CA ARG A 10 23.41 29.14 -9.18
C ARG A 10 22.93 27.92 -9.95
N LEU A 11 23.84 26.99 -10.24
CA LEU A 11 23.50 25.76 -10.93
C LEU A 11 22.86 24.74 -9.95
N PRO A 12 21.64 24.24 -10.21
CA PRO A 12 21.04 23.17 -9.41
C PRO A 12 21.77 21.83 -9.61
N THR A 13 21.45 20.83 -8.78
CA THR A 13 21.89 19.45 -8.98
C THR A 13 21.54 18.96 -10.39
N LEU A 14 22.46 18.23 -11.02
CA LEU A 14 22.28 17.73 -12.38
C LEU A 14 21.71 16.30 -12.40
N SER A 15 21.08 15.94 -13.51
CA SER A 15 20.61 14.60 -13.83
C SER A 15 21.78 13.63 -14.09
N PRO A 16 21.49 12.31 -14.20
CA PRO A 16 22.39 11.38 -14.90
C PRO A 16 22.70 11.86 -16.33
N PRO A 17 23.79 11.38 -16.95
CA PRO A 17 24.14 11.74 -18.33
C PRO A 17 23.23 11.06 -19.36
N PHE A 18 22.90 11.78 -20.43
CA PHE A 18 22.10 11.33 -21.58
C PHE A 18 22.89 11.42 -22.89
N LEU A 19 22.48 10.61 -23.88
CA LEU A 19 23.06 10.61 -25.23
C LEU A 19 22.61 11.81 -26.07
N THR A 20 21.35 12.23 -25.90
CA THR A 20 20.74 13.33 -26.65
C THR A 20 20.26 14.43 -25.69
N PRO A 21 20.19 15.69 -26.15
CA PRO A 21 19.62 16.77 -25.35
C PRO A 21 18.11 16.63 -25.17
N ASP A 22 17.42 16.02 -26.14
CA ASP A 22 15.97 15.82 -26.09
C ASP A 22 15.58 14.80 -25.00
N ASP A 23 16.40 13.77 -24.78
CA ASP A 23 16.22 12.83 -23.66
C ASP A 23 16.50 13.49 -22.30
N ALA A 24 17.49 14.39 -22.22
CA ALA A 24 17.74 15.18 -21.01
C ALA A 24 16.56 16.14 -20.71
N ALA A 25 16.00 16.77 -21.75
CA ALA A 25 14.80 17.61 -21.64
C ALA A 25 13.58 16.78 -21.18
N ARG A 26 13.41 15.57 -21.73
CA ARG A 26 12.37 14.63 -21.32
C ARG A 26 12.47 14.23 -19.86
N PHE A 27 13.68 13.98 -19.37
CA PHE A 27 13.90 13.71 -17.95
C PHE A 27 13.49 14.91 -17.07
N ALA A 28 13.84 16.14 -17.46
CA ALA A 28 13.40 17.33 -16.75
C ALA A 28 11.87 17.50 -16.82
N HIS A 29 11.26 17.25 -17.97
CA HIS A 29 9.80 17.25 -18.17
C HIS A 29 9.10 16.27 -17.23
N GLN A 30 9.61 15.05 -17.10
CA GLN A 30 9.08 14.04 -16.17
C GLN A 30 9.23 14.45 -14.70
N LEU A 31 10.30 15.18 -14.33
CA LEU A 31 10.48 15.70 -12.97
C LEU A 31 9.52 16.86 -12.65
N ILE A 32 9.19 17.68 -13.64
CA ILE A 32 8.16 18.71 -13.53
C ILE A 32 6.79 18.02 -13.36
N GLY A 33 6.51 17.00 -14.18
CA GLY A 33 5.27 16.24 -14.14
C GLY A 33 4.06 17.17 -14.26
N ASP A 34 3.22 17.18 -13.22
CA ASP A 34 2.00 17.98 -13.11
C ASP A 34 2.13 19.27 -12.30
N LYS A 35 3.33 19.60 -11.84
CA LYS A 35 3.52 20.82 -11.06
C LYS A 35 3.32 22.04 -11.95
N ARG A 36 2.23 22.76 -11.70
CA ARG A 36 1.79 23.93 -12.50
C ARG A 36 1.31 25.07 -11.60
N GLU A 37 1.52 24.98 -10.29
CA GLU A 37 1.26 26.05 -9.34
C GLU A 37 2.10 27.30 -9.61
N VAL A 38 3.32 27.10 -10.12
CA VAL A 38 4.26 28.14 -10.57
C VAL A 38 4.96 27.68 -11.84
N GLU A 39 5.66 28.61 -12.51
CA GLU A 39 6.55 28.24 -13.60
C GLU A 39 7.85 27.65 -13.06
N TYR A 40 8.26 26.52 -13.61
CA TYR A 40 9.53 25.88 -13.31
C TYR A 40 10.48 26.06 -14.48
N ALA A 41 11.77 26.29 -14.21
CA ALA A 41 12.78 26.45 -15.25
C ALA A 41 14.07 25.69 -14.92
N GLY A 42 14.95 25.58 -15.92
CA GLY A 42 16.31 25.10 -15.75
C GLY A 42 17.09 25.08 -17.05
N VAL A 43 18.24 24.41 -17.01
CA VAL A 43 19.26 24.41 -18.07
C VAL A 43 19.68 23.00 -18.45
N ILE A 44 19.95 22.81 -19.73
CA ILE A 44 20.58 21.60 -20.28
C ILE A 44 22.02 21.92 -20.64
N LEU A 45 22.92 21.14 -20.07
CA LEU A 45 24.37 21.27 -20.20
C LEU A 45 24.95 20.11 -20.99
N ARG A 46 26.04 20.38 -21.72
CA ARG A 46 26.88 19.39 -22.38
C ARG A 46 28.23 19.33 -21.69
N ASN A 47 28.67 18.16 -21.26
CA ASN A 47 29.97 17.98 -20.62
C ASN A 47 31.10 17.77 -21.66
N ALA A 48 32.35 17.68 -21.18
CA ALA A 48 33.52 17.45 -22.04
C ALA A 48 33.49 16.10 -22.79
N GLN A 49 32.75 15.11 -22.31
CA GLN A 49 32.55 13.81 -22.96
C GLN A 49 31.44 13.85 -24.03
N GLY A 50 30.82 15.02 -24.24
CA GLY A 50 29.72 15.21 -25.18
C GLY A 50 28.36 14.69 -24.70
N ARG A 51 28.22 14.31 -23.42
CA ARG A 51 26.95 13.87 -22.80
C ARG A 51 26.13 15.06 -22.33
N TYR A 52 24.81 14.89 -22.32
CA TYR A 52 23.86 15.92 -21.92
C TYR A 52 23.34 15.69 -20.50
N LEU A 53 23.22 16.75 -19.72
CA LEU A 53 22.72 16.72 -18.35
C LEU A 53 21.70 17.84 -18.18
N ALA A 54 20.52 17.53 -17.67
CA ALA A 54 19.54 18.53 -17.28
C ALA A 54 19.74 18.91 -15.81
N SER A 55 19.59 20.18 -15.47
CA SER A 55 19.42 20.58 -14.08
C SER A 55 18.12 20.00 -13.51
N ARG A 56 18.00 19.94 -12.18
CA ARG A 56 16.69 19.77 -11.55
C ARG A 56 15.84 21.03 -11.76
N PRO A 57 14.52 20.90 -12.04
CA PRO A 57 13.63 22.05 -12.15
C PRO A 57 13.60 22.87 -10.86
N VAL A 58 13.64 24.19 -10.99
CA VAL A 58 13.47 25.14 -9.89
C VAL A 58 12.39 26.16 -10.23
N GLU A 59 11.75 26.73 -9.22
CA GLU A 59 10.77 27.80 -9.41
C GLU A 59 11.41 29.01 -10.10
N MET A 60 10.72 29.58 -11.08
CA MET A 60 11.20 30.74 -11.82
C MET A 60 11.20 31.99 -10.94
N ALA A 61 12.32 32.73 -10.92
CA ALA A 61 12.44 33.95 -10.13
C ALA A 61 11.95 35.17 -10.93
N GLY A 62 10.79 35.72 -10.55
CA GLY A 62 10.19 36.92 -11.17
C GLY A 62 9.09 36.60 -12.20
N GLU A 63 8.62 37.63 -12.90
CA GLU A 63 7.49 37.53 -13.86
C GLU A 63 7.91 36.99 -15.24
N SER A 64 9.21 36.98 -15.55
CA SER A 64 9.74 36.49 -16.82
C SER A 64 11.02 35.68 -16.64
N PHE A 65 11.28 34.77 -17.59
CA PHE A 65 12.46 33.90 -17.56
C PHE A 65 13.76 34.72 -17.63
N SER A 66 14.64 34.51 -16.64
CA SER A 66 15.98 35.11 -16.61
C SER A 66 17.07 34.03 -16.57
N PRO A 67 17.99 33.96 -17.56
CA PRO A 67 19.07 32.98 -17.57
C PRO A 67 20.07 33.20 -16.41
N THR A 68 20.11 34.41 -15.84
CA THR A 68 21.00 34.76 -14.73
C THR A 68 20.71 34.00 -13.43
N GLN A 69 19.51 33.41 -13.32
CA GLN A 69 19.17 32.49 -12.23
C GLN A 69 20.10 31.26 -12.21
N PHE A 70 20.52 30.78 -13.39
CA PHE A 70 21.30 29.56 -13.56
C PHE A 70 22.75 29.83 -13.97
N ILE A 71 22.97 30.86 -14.80
CA ILE A 71 24.22 31.14 -15.49
C ILE A 71 24.80 32.46 -15.00
N SER A 72 26.08 32.45 -14.61
CA SER A 72 26.76 33.66 -14.15
C SER A 72 27.07 34.62 -15.29
N VAL A 73 27.14 35.91 -14.98
CA VAL A 73 27.46 37.00 -15.92
C VAL A 73 28.83 37.57 -15.59
N ASP A 74 29.63 37.88 -16.61
CA ASP A 74 30.95 38.49 -16.46
C ASP A 74 30.90 40.01 -16.19
N ASP A 75 32.08 40.62 -16.11
CA ASP A 75 32.28 42.06 -15.91
C ASP A 75 31.83 42.91 -17.10
N LYS A 76 31.61 42.30 -18.27
CA LYS A 76 31.11 42.92 -19.50
C LYS A 76 29.60 42.76 -19.68
N GLY A 77 28.92 42.04 -18.78
CA GLY A 77 27.48 41.77 -18.88
C GLY A 77 27.14 40.62 -19.83
N GLN A 78 28.09 39.73 -20.13
CA GLN A 78 27.91 38.54 -20.97
C GLN A 78 27.79 37.26 -20.13
N LEU A 79 26.97 36.30 -20.60
CA LEU A 79 26.77 35.01 -19.95
C LEU A 79 28.05 34.15 -20.04
N LYS A 80 28.45 33.57 -18.91
CA LYS A 80 29.64 32.72 -18.78
C LYS A 80 29.26 31.24 -18.72
N GLN A 81 29.92 30.42 -19.53
CA GLN A 81 29.73 28.96 -19.48
C GLN A 81 30.08 28.38 -18.09
N PRO A 82 29.26 27.49 -17.51
CA PRO A 82 29.58 26.84 -16.24
C PRO A 82 30.87 26.02 -16.35
N GLN A 83 31.65 25.94 -15.26
CA GLN A 83 32.94 25.23 -15.27
C GLN A 83 32.75 23.74 -15.64
N GLY A 84 33.47 23.28 -16.66
CA GLY A 84 33.41 21.89 -17.15
C GLY A 84 32.21 21.57 -18.07
N PHE A 85 31.35 22.55 -18.35
CA PHE A 85 30.16 22.38 -19.16
C PHE A 85 29.99 23.48 -20.21
N ARG A 86 29.25 23.16 -21.28
CA ARG A 86 28.72 24.12 -22.24
C ARG A 86 27.20 24.09 -22.16
N CYS A 87 26.56 25.24 -21.96
CA CYS A 87 25.13 25.41 -22.04
C CYS A 87 24.65 25.04 -23.46
N TYR A 88 23.73 24.09 -23.53
CA TYR A 88 23.09 23.68 -24.78
C TYR A 88 21.76 24.41 -24.97
N GLY A 89 20.94 24.49 -23.91
CA GLY A 89 19.62 25.08 -23.98
C GLY A 89 18.97 25.27 -22.62
N PHE A 90 17.80 25.90 -22.61
CA PHE A 90 16.98 26.09 -21.41
C PHE A 90 15.66 25.35 -21.54
N TYR A 91 15.06 25.00 -20.42
CA TYR A 91 13.70 24.45 -20.39
C TYR A 91 12.86 25.18 -19.36
N TYR A 92 11.55 25.26 -19.61
CA TYR A 92 10.60 25.80 -18.64
C TYR A 92 9.20 25.20 -18.79
N SER A 93 8.38 25.32 -17.75
CA SER A 93 6.96 24.98 -17.73
C SER A 93 6.09 26.22 -17.64
N ARG A 94 4.77 26.02 -17.73
CA ARG A 94 3.75 27.05 -17.58
C ARG A 94 3.03 26.92 -16.24
N SER A 95 2.60 28.03 -15.67
CA SER A 95 1.69 28.03 -14.54
C SER A 95 0.23 27.85 -15.01
N HIS A 96 -0.60 27.23 -14.17
CA HIS A 96 -2.00 26.92 -14.47
C HIS A 96 -2.91 28.13 -14.17
N GLN A 97 -2.86 29.15 -15.03
CA GLN A 97 -3.72 30.33 -14.90
C GLN A 97 -5.09 30.15 -15.59
N LEU A 98 -5.18 29.26 -16.59
CA LEU A 98 -6.37 29.09 -17.44
C LEU A 98 -7.51 28.25 -16.83
N GLY A 99 -7.31 27.63 -15.67
CA GLY A 99 -8.30 26.77 -15.02
C GLY A 99 -9.47 27.50 -14.36
N GLY A 100 -9.45 28.84 -14.31
CA GLY A 100 -10.34 29.67 -13.50
C GLY A 100 -11.68 30.06 -14.13
N GLY A 101 -12.04 29.53 -15.30
CA GLY A 101 -13.25 30.01 -15.99
C GLY A 101 -13.11 31.44 -16.51
N GLU A 102 -11.88 31.87 -16.79
CA GLU A 102 -11.66 33.09 -17.57
C GLU A 102 -12.47 32.97 -18.86
N THR A 103 -13.35 33.95 -19.07
CA THR A 103 -14.11 34.07 -20.31
C THR A 103 -13.10 34.12 -21.43
N VAL A 104 -13.09 33.10 -22.28
CA VAL A 104 -12.37 33.14 -23.55
C VAL A 104 -12.71 34.50 -24.18
N PRO A 105 -11.72 35.37 -24.44
CA PRO A 105 -11.98 36.68 -25.01
C PRO A 105 -12.88 36.49 -26.25
N ALA A 106 -13.89 37.33 -26.44
CA ALA A 106 -14.98 37.10 -27.40
C ALA A 106 -14.55 36.91 -28.88
N LYS A 107 -13.26 37.05 -29.19
CA LYS A 107 -12.63 36.90 -30.51
C LYS A 107 -11.66 35.71 -30.63
N VAL A 108 -11.50 34.87 -29.59
CA VAL A 108 -10.54 33.75 -29.56
C VAL A 108 -11.30 32.43 -29.43
N SER A 109 -10.86 31.38 -30.14
CA SER A 109 -11.47 30.05 -29.98
C SER A 109 -10.91 29.31 -28.76
N ARG A 110 -11.69 28.40 -28.16
CA ARG A 110 -11.21 27.55 -27.06
C ARG A 110 -9.95 26.75 -27.44
N GLU A 111 -9.87 26.33 -28.70
CA GLU A 111 -8.73 25.59 -29.25
C GLU A 111 -7.48 26.46 -29.30
N GLN A 112 -7.59 27.72 -29.69
CA GLN A 112 -6.46 28.66 -29.73
C GLN A 112 -5.89 28.92 -28.32
N VAL A 113 -6.76 29.00 -27.29
CA VAL A 113 -6.32 29.12 -25.89
C VAL A 113 -5.57 27.87 -25.42
N ILE A 114 -6.09 26.68 -25.76
CA ILE A 114 -5.46 25.38 -25.46
C ILE A 114 -4.08 25.26 -26.13
N THR A 115 -3.96 25.69 -27.38
CA THR A 115 -2.70 25.71 -28.12
C THR A 115 -1.72 26.70 -27.50
N LEU A 116 -2.16 27.92 -27.18
CA LEU A 116 -1.31 28.93 -26.53
C LEU A 116 -0.73 28.42 -25.21
N ALA A 117 -1.54 27.72 -24.41
CA ALA A 117 -1.11 27.17 -23.14
C ALA A 117 -0.01 26.09 -23.27
N ASN A 118 0.09 25.44 -24.43
CA ASN A 118 1.12 24.44 -24.74
C ASN A 118 2.21 24.98 -25.69
N PHE A 119 2.15 26.26 -26.08
CA PHE A 119 3.09 26.87 -27.01
C PHE A 119 3.91 27.97 -26.32
N PHE A 120 5.03 28.36 -26.94
CA PHE A 120 5.92 29.37 -26.41
C PHE A 120 5.26 30.75 -26.39
N LEU A 121 5.40 31.48 -25.28
CA LEU A 121 4.96 32.87 -25.22
C LEU A 121 5.86 33.80 -26.05
N PRO A 122 5.34 34.98 -26.48
CA PRO A 122 6.15 36.01 -27.12
C PRO A 122 7.47 36.33 -26.38
N ALA A 123 7.41 36.53 -25.07
CA ALA A 123 8.59 36.81 -24.23
C ALA A 123 9.61 35.64 -24.23
N ASN A 124 9.14 34.40 -24.34
CA ASN A 124 10.00 33.24 -24.42
C ASN A 124 10.74 33.16 -25.76
N ILE A 125 10.05 33.44 -26.87
CA ILE A 125 10.65 33.48 -28.21
C ILE A 125 11.62 34.65 -28.33
N HIS A 126 11.26 35.81 -27.78
CA HIS A 126 12.15 36.97 -27.70
C HIS A 126 13.45 36.63 -26.96
N SER A 127 13.34 35.97 -25.81
CA SER A 127 14.50 35.52 -25.03
C SER A 127 15.37 34.50 -25.79
N LEU A 128 14.74 33.52 -26.46
CA LEU A 128 15.44 32.53 -27.29
C LEU A 128 16.26 33.22 -28.41
N LEU A 129 15.64 34.15 -29.13
CA LEU A 129 16.27 34.89 -30.22
C LEU A 129 17.42 35.79 -29.72
N GLY A 130 17.22 36.48 -28.60
CA GLY A 130 18.23 37.33 -27.96
C GLY A 130 19.46 36.55 -27.47
N MET A 131 19.27 35.28 -27.08
CA MET A 131 20.33 34.40 -26.58
C MET A 131 20.92 33.45 -27.62
N GLY A 132 20.48 33.48 -28.88
CA GLY A 132 20.84 32.47 -29.89
C GLY A 132 22.35 32.29 -30.13
N ARG A 133 23.21 33.24 -29.73
CA ARG A 133 24.68 33.09 -29.76
C ARG A 133 25.26 32.30 -28.58
N PHE A 134 24.56 32.25 -27.45
CA PHE A 134 24.95 31.54 -26.23
C PHE A 134 24.31 30.14 -26.17
N ALA A 135 23.00 30.07 -26.36
CA ALA A 135 22.20 28.85 -26.44
C ALA A 135 21.04 29.08 -27.41
N ASP A 136 20.93 28.24 -28.44
CA ASP A 136 19.97 28.38 -29.54
C ASP A 136 18.75 27.47 -29.40
N VAL A 137 18.60 26.75 -28.28
CA VAL A 137 17.54 25.76 -28.06
C VAL A 137 16.80 26.03 -26.75
N HIS A 138 15.48 26.14 -26.83
CA HIS A 138 14.58 26.19 -25.68
C HIS A 138 13.58 25.04 -25.72
N TYR A 139 13.23 24.49 -24.56
CA TYR A 139 12.21 23.45 -24.40
C TYR A 139 11.04 23.97 -23.57
N LEU A 140 9.83 23.59 -23.95
CA LEU A 140 8.60 23.92 -23.22
C LEU A 140 7.92 22.64 -22.75
N SER A 141 7.83 22.50 -21.43
CA SER A 141 7.01 21.49 -20.75
C SER A 141 5.57 21.98 -20.68
N GLY A 142 4.75 21.58 -21.66
CA GLY A 142 3.34 21.94 -21.76
C GLY A 142 2.43 21.20 -20.79
N PHE A 143 1.13 21.49 -20.87
CA PHE A 143 0.07 20.74 -20.18
C PHE A 143 -0.13 19.36 -20.83
N ASN A 144 -0.83 18.48 -20.13
CA ASN A 144 -1.20 17.13 -20.57
C ASN A 144 -0.01 16.25 -20.99
N GLY A 145 1.21 16.56 -20.52
CA GLY A 145 2.42 15.80 -20.85
C GLY A 145 3.00 16.09 -22.24
N SER A 146 2.76 17.28 -22.81
CA SER A 146 3.43 17.68 -24.06
C SER A 146 4.80 18.31 -23.82
N LEU A 147 5.73 18.07 -24.75
CA LEU A 147 7.08 18.64 -24.74
C LEU A 147 7.42 19.17 -26.12
N LEU A 148 7.65 20.48 -26.21
CA LEU A 148 8.09 21.15 -27.44
C LEU A 148 9.56 21.55 -27.33
N LYS A 149 10.22 21.60 -28.48
CA LYS A 149 11.55 22.16 -28.68
C LYS A 149 11.47 23.28 -29.71
N ALA A 150 12.01 24.44 -29.39
CA ALA A 150 12.23 25.52 -30.35
C ALA A 150 13.73 25.76 -30.52
N GLN A 151 14.19 25.79 -31.76
CA GLN A 151 15.57 26.10 -32.11
C GLN A 151 15.63 27.31 -33.04
N ALA A 152 16.42 28.30 -32.63
CA ALA A 152 16.66 29.50 -33.42
C ALA A 152 17.85 29.30 -34.37
N ARG A 153 17.70 29.78 -35.61
CA ARG A 153 18.82 29.94 -36.56
C ARG A 153 18.99 31.42 -36.88
N PRO A 154 20.22 31.91 -37.10
CA PRO A 154 20.46 33.30 -37.43
C PRO A 154 20.08 33.59 -38.90
N THR A 155 18.78 33.72 -39.17
CA THR A 155 18.22 34.15 -40.47
C THR A 155 17.76 35.62 -40.41
N ASP A 156 17.50 36.25 -41.56
CA ASP A 156 16.96 37.62 -41.59
C ASP A 156 15.54 37.66 -41.04
N ASP A 157 14.70 36.66 -41.36
CA ASP A 157 13.35 36.48 -40.79
C ASP A 157 13.38 36.41 -39.24
N ALA A 158 14.40 35.75 -38.66
CA ALA A 158 14.56 35.67 -37.20
C ALA A 158 14.92 37.03 -36.57
N LYS A 159 15.63 37.91 -37.29
CA LYS A 159 15.92 39.28 -36.83
C LYS A 159 14.66 40.14 -36.92
N GLU A 160 13.87 39.98 -37.98
CA GLU A 160 12.58 40.67 -38.13
C GLU A 160 11.62 40.26 -37.00
N LEU A 161 11.52 38.95 -36.72
CA LEU A 161 10.73 38.44 -35.60
C LEU A 161 11.23 38.97 -34.24
N PHE A 162 12.54 39.06 -34.03
CA PHE A 162 13.11 39.63 -32.80
C PHE A 162 12.80 41.13 -32.65
N ALA A 163 12.98 41.91 -33.72
CA ALA A 163 12.68 43.34 -33.73
C ALA A 163 11.18 43.59 -33.50
N PHE A 164 10.35 42.76 -34.12
CA PHE A 164 8.90 42.76 -33.93
C PHE A 164 8.52 42.50 -32.47
N LEU A 165 8.97 41.39 -31.89
CA LEU A 165 8.67 41.02 -30.50
C LEU A 165 9.23 42.02 -29.46
N SER A 166 10.16 42.88 -29.85
CA SER A 166 10.69 43.96 -28.99
C SER A 166 9.78 45.20 -28.96
N GLN A 167 8.79 45.30 -29.86
CA GLN A 167 7.88 46.43 -30.01
C GLN A 167 6.43 46.10 -29.64
N VAL A 168 6.09 44.82 -29.42
CA VAL A 168 4.74 44.37 -29.05
C VAL A 168 4.48 44.67 -27.58
N GLU A 169 3.50 45.53 -27.28
CA GLU A 169 2.84 45.59 -25.96
C GLU A 169 1.92 44.36 -25.80
N GLU A 170 1.72 43.85 -24.58
CA GLU A 170 1.06 42.55 -24.30
C GLU A 170 -0.30 42.31 -24.99
N ASP A 171 -1.02 43.38 -25.37
CA ASP A 171 -2.34 43.33 -25.99
C ASP A 171 -2.36 43.32 -27.55
N ASP A 172 -1.23 43.54 -28.23
CA ASP A 172 -1.21 43.82 -29.69
C ASP A 172 -0.48 42.70 -30.49
N GLN A 173 -1.07 41.50 -30.53
CA GLN A 173 -0.57 40.41 -31.40
C GLN A 173 -1.10 40.54 -32.83
N PRO A 174 -0.26 40.43 -33.87
CA PRO A 174 -0.67 40.68 -35.25
C PRO A 174 -1.49 39.49 -35.75
N ASN A 175 -2.61 39.77 -36.42
CA ASN A 175 -3.50 38.77 -37.03
C ASN A 175 -4.14 37.75 -36.05
N GLY A 176 -4.05 37.99 -34.73
CA GLY A 176 -4.54 37.08 -33.69
C GLY A 176 -3.58 35.91 -33.39
N LEU A 177 -3.87 35.14 -32.33
CA LEU A 177 -3.00 34.06 -31.80
C LEU A 177 -2.53 33.05 -32.87
N GLN A 178 -3.39 32.73 -33.83
CA GLN A 178 -3.06 31.77 -34.89
C GLN A 178 -1.96 32.28 -35.83
N GLY A 179 -1.98 33.58 -36.17
CA GLY A 179 -0.96 34.20 -37.01
C GLY A 179 0.41 34.18 -36.33
N PHE A 180 0.44 34.44 -35.01
CA PHE A 180 1.65 34.32 -34.20
C PHE A 180 2.24 32.90 -34.24
N PHE A 181 1.42 31.86 -34.02
CA PHE A 181 1.91 30.47 -34.06
C PHE A 181 2.52 30.10 -35.43
N GLN A 182 1.84 30.49 -36.51
CA GLN A 182 2.31 30.24 -37.87
C GLN A 182 3.63 30.95 -38.14
N GLN A 183 3.75 32.23 -37.78
CA GLN A 183 4.98 33.00 -37.98
C GLN A 183 6.17 32.40 -37.21
N VAL A 184 5.96 31.96 -35.97
CA VAL A 184 7.02 31.33 -35.16
C VAL A 184 7.49 30.01 -35.79
N VAL A 185 6.57 29.14 -36.23
CA VAL A 185 6.91 27.84 -36.83
C VAL A 185 7.50 27.98 -38.25
N ASP A 186 7.15 29.04 -38.97
CA ASP A 186 7.75 29.37 -40.26
C ASP A 186 9.19 29.87 -40.10
N THR A 187 9.43 30.70 -39.09
CA THR A 187 10.74 31.33 -38.82
C THR A 187 11.72 30.41 -38.08
N LEU A 188 11.23 29.64 -37.10
CA LEU A 188 12.04 28.80 -36.20
C LEU A 188 11.81 27.32 -36.46
N GLN A 189 12.79 26.49 -36.07
CA GLN A 189 12.59 25.05 -36.05
C GLN A 189 11.88 24.67 -34.75
N VAL A 190 10.58 24.38 -34.84
CA VAL A 190 9.77 23.91 -33.70
C VAL A 190 9.42 22.44 -33.89
N ASP A 191 9.91 21.58 -32.98
CA ASP A 191 9.70 20.14 -32.98
C ASP A 191 8.82 19.71 -31.79
N VAL A 192 7.86 18.82 -32.04
CA VAL A 192 7.09 18.13 -30.98
C VAL A 192 7.85 16.89 -30.56
N ILE A 193 8.43 16.94 -29.36
CA ILE A 193 9.22 15.85 -28.76
C ILE A 193 8.32 14.83 -28.04
N GLU A 194 7.27 15.34 -27.38
CA GLU A 194 6.17 14.56 -26.80
C GLU A 194 4.84 15.16 -27.22
N SER A 195 4.02 14.32 -27.86
CA SER A 195 2.76 14.71 -28.46
C SER A 195 1.56 14.22 -27.64
N THR A 196 0.50 15.03 -27.68
CA THR A 196 -0.79 14.84 -26.99
C THR A 196 -1.92 15.19 -27.95
N GLU A 197 -3.18 15.26 -27.48
CA GLU A 197 -4.32 15.71 -28.30
C GLU A 197 -4.13 17.12 -28.87
N VAL A 198 -3.35 17.99 -28.22
CA VAL A 198 -3.06 19.36 -28.68
C VAL A 198 -2.23 19.36 -29.96
N TRP A 199 -1.42 18.32 -30.14
CA TRP A 199 -0.55 18.13 -31.31
C TRP A 199 -1.10 17.08 -32.28
N SER A 200 -2.35 16.63 -32.09
CA SER A 200 -3.02 15.60 -32.90
C SER A 200 -2.21 14.32 -33.08
N GLY A 201 -1.33 13.99 -32.12
CA GLY A 201 -0.46 12.82 -32.15
C GLY A 201 0.78 12.97 -33.04
N GLN A 202 1.04 14.15 -33.61
CA GLN A 202 2.20 14.40 -34.47
C GLN A 202 3.48 14.64 -33.65
N THR A 203 4.57 14.00 -34.05
CA THR A 203 5.92 14.22 -33.49
C THR A 203 6.86 14.74 -34.57
N GLY A 204 7.93 15.41 -34.15
CA GLY A 204 8.88 16.07 -35.06
C GLY A 204 8.43 17.47 -35.49
N ARG A 205 8.97 17.95 -36.61
CA ARG A 205 8.87 19.36 -37.02
C ARG A 205 7.43 19.77 -37.35
N LEU A 206 6.97 20.83 -36.69
CA LEU A 206 5.70 21.49 -37.00
C LEU A 206 5.81 22.27 -38.32
N SER A 207 4.69 22.34 -39.05
CA SER A 207 4.55 23.19 -40.23
C SER A 207 3.46 24.25 -39.99
N PRO A 208 3.52 25.42 -40.64
CA PRO A 208 2.48 26.46 -40.48
C PRO A 208 1.06 25.96 -40.79
N GLY A 209 0.93 25.00 -41.72
CA GLY A 209 -0.35 24.38 -42.09
C GLY A 209 -1.00 23.56 -40.97
N PHE A 210 -0.25 23.15 -39.94
CA PHE A 210 -0.78 22.40 -38.79
C PHE A 210 -1.89 23.18 -38.07
N PHE A 211 -1.70 24.48 -37.83
CA PHE A 211 -2.64 25.30 -37.07
C PHE A 211 -3.96 25.59 -37.80
N SER A 212 -4.08 25.15 -39.06
CA SER A 212 -5.32 25.22 -39.85
C SER A 212 -6.12 23.92 -39.80
N LEU A 213 -5.59 22.86 -39.18
CA LEU A 213 -6.25 21.57 -39.03
C LEU A 213 -7.04 21.52 -37.71
N PRO A 214 -8.20 20.83 -37.68
CA PRO A 214 -8.92 20.61 -36.42
C PRO A 214 -8.13 19.69 -35.49
N LEU A 215 -8.20 19.95 -34.19
CA LEU A 215 -7.59 19.08 -33.18
C LEU A 215 -8.21 17.69 -33.23
N ARG A 216 -7.37 16.66 -33.25
CA ARG A 216 -7.82 15.27 -33.22
C ARG A 216 -7.90 14.76 -31.79
N ALA A 217 -9.08 14.29 -31.38
CA ALA A 217 -9.19 13.51 -30.16
C ALA A 217 -8.35 12.24 -30.30
N LEU A 218 -7.40 12.04 -29.38
CA LEU A 218 -6.56 10.85 -29.34
C LEU A 218 -7.15 9.83 -28.37
N ASP A 219 -7.08 8.58 -28.79
CA ASP A 219 -7.38 7.40 -28.00
C ASP A 219 -6.10 6.88 -27.32
N THR A 220 -5.35 7.75 -26.62
CA THR A 220 -4.10 7.33 -25.99
C THR A 220 -3.95 7.82 -24.56
N ASP A 221 -3.82 6.83 -23.68
CA ASP A 221 -3.37 6.98 -22.30
C ASP A 221 -1.87 7.31 -22.20
N ASP A 222 -1.11 6.88 -23.21
CA ASP A 222 0.34 7.04 -23.29
C ASP A 222 0.72 8.24 -24.17
N VAL A 223 1.83 8.88 -23.80
CA VAL A 223 2.41 10.00 -24.54
C VAL A 223 3.06 9.48 -25.82
N ILE A 224 2.78 10.13 -26.95
CA ILE A 224 3.39 9.78 -28.23
C ILE A 224 4.75 10.46 -28.30
N ILE A 225 5.81 9.67 -28.41
CA ILE A 225 7.19 10.14 -28.24
C ILE A 225 7.87 10.23 -29.60
N GLN A 226 8.59 11.33 -29.88
CA GLN A 226 9.48 11.39 -31.03
C GLN A 226 10.61 10.37 -30.87
N ARG A 227 10.92 9.62 -31.95
CA ARG A 227 11.92 8.55 -31.95
C ARG A 227 13.06 8.81 -32.94
N PRO A 228 14.27 8.29 -32.67
CA PRO A 228 14.65 7.44 -31.53
C PRO A 228 14.74 8.22 -30.20
N ALA A 229 14.39 7.57 -29.10
CA ALA A 229 14.48 8.13 -27.75
C ALA A 229 15.06 7.10 -26.78
N TYR A 230 15.86 7.56 -25.82
CA TYR A 230 16.64 6.71 -24.94
C TYR A 230 16.48 7.10 -23.46
N GLY A 231 16.86 6.19 -22.57
CA GLY A 231 17.06 6.45 -21.16
C GLY A 231 18.41 7.12 -20.85
N PRO A 232 18.72 7.31 -19.56
CA PRO A 232 20.05 7.74 -19.14
C PRO A 232 21.11 6.70 -19.48
N VAL A 233 22.38 7.12 -19.50
CA VAL A 233 23.53 6.20 -19.62
C VAL A 233 23.73 5.50 -18.28
N LEU A 234 23.72 4.17 -18.32
CA LEU A 234 23.77 3.28 -17.16
C LEU A 234 25.09 2.52 -17.15
N ALA A 235 25.62 2.23 -15.95
CA ALA A 235 26.95 1.63 -15.79
C ALA A 235 26.97 0.09 -15.81
N SER A 236 25.80 -0.57 -15.92
CA SER A 236 25.71 -2.03 -15.93
C SER A 236 24.41 -2.51 -16.58
N GLU A 237 24.39 -3.78 -17.00
CA GLU A 237 23.20 -4.45 -17.53
C GLU A 237 22.09 -4.54 -16.46
N GLN A 238 22.45 -4.82 -15.20
CA GLN A 238 21.47 -4.89 -14.11
C GLN A 238 20.71 -3.57 -13.94
N LEU A 239 21.42 -2.43 -13.96
CA LEU A 239 20.78 -1.11 -13.88
C LEU A 239 19.90 -0.83 -15.12
N ALA A 240 20.29 -1.35 -16.29
CA ALA A 240 19.47 -1.27 -17.51
C ALA A 240 18.15 -2.06 -17.37
N LEU A 241 18.21 -3.26 -16.79
CA LEU A 241 17.03 -4.08 -16.51
C LEU A 241 16.11 -3.42 -15.47
N GLU A 242 16.67 -2.87 -14.40
CA GLU A 242 15.91 -2.14 -13.38
C GLU A 242 15.24 -0.89 -13.97
N TYR A 243 15.94 -0.18 -14.85
CA TYR A 243 15.37 0.96 -15.55
C TYR A 243 14.24 0.53 -16.51
N ALA A 244 14.43 -0.54 -17.30
CA ALA A 244 13.39 -1.08 -18.18
C ALA A 244 12.13 -1.50 -17.40
N LEU A 245 12.29 -2.20 -16.28
CA LEU A 245 11.19 -2.54 -15.37
C LEU A 245 10.46 -1.30 -14.85
N SER A 246 11.20 -0.23 -14.52
CA SER A 246 10.59 1.03 -14.06
C SER A 246 9.76 1.73 -15.15
N LEU A 247 10.09 1.52 -16.43
CA LEU A 247 9.30 1.99 -17.56
C LEU A 247 8.04 1.14 -17.74
N SER A 248 8.18 -0.20 -17.66
CA SER A 248 7.03 -1.11 -17.76
C SER A 248 5.96 -0.85 -16.70
N ALA A 249 6.38 -0.53 -15.48
CA ALA A 249 5.47 -0.19 -14.39
C ALA A 249 4.64 1.09 -14.68
N LYS A 250 5.06 1.95 -15.62
CA LYS A 250 4.33 3.18 -15.98
C LYS A 250 3.37 2.99 -17.15
N THR A 251 3.33 1.82 -17.78
CA THR A 251 2.61 1.58 -19.03
C THR A 251 1.67 0.38 -18.89
N SER A 252 0.37 0.59 -19.03
CA SER A 252 -0.64 -0.49 -19.02
C SER A 252 -0.71 -1.27 -20.35
N SER A 253 -0.30 -0.61 -21.43
CA SER A 253 -0.27 -1.17 -22.79
C SER A 253 0.83 -2.23 -22.95
N GLN A 254 0.63 -3.15 -23.90
CA GLN A 254 1.71 -4.02 -24.36
C GLN A 254 2.87 -3.17 -24.88
N HIS A 255 4.11 -3.58 -24.63
CA HIS A 255 5.26 -2.83 -25.12
C HIS A 255 6.54 -3.66 -25.22
N TYR A 256 7.47 -3.16 -26.03
CA TYR A 256 8.84 -3.66 -26.10
C TYR A 256 9.87 -2.54 -26.09
N CYS A 257 11.09 -2.86 -25.68
CA CYS A 257 12.24 -1.98 -25.78
C CYS A 257 13.52 -2.78 -26.10
N PHE A 258 14.58 -2.05 -26.44
CA PHE A 258 15.88 -2.61 -26.76
C PHE A 258 16.91 -2.11 -25.75
N ILE A 259 17.78 -3.02 -25.29
CA ILE A 259 18.94 -2.69 -24.48
C ILE A 259 20.15 -2.61 -25.39
N LEU A 260 20.85 -1.48 -25.36
CA LEU A 260 22.04 -1.24 -26.16
C LEU A 260 23.26 -1.14 -25.25
N LYS A 261 24.39 -1.68 -25.70
CA LYS A 261 25.69 -1.58 -25.02
C LYS A 261 26.69 -0.84 -25.90
N ASN A 262 27.54 -0.02 -25.27
CA ASN A 262 28.65 0.59 -25.96
C ASN A 262 29.74 -0.45 -26.28
N SER A 263 30.28 -0.43 -27.50
CA SER A 263 31.28 -1.40 -27.95
C SER A 263 32.66 -1.23 -27.29
N THR A 264 32.92 -0.06 -26.69
CA THR A 264 34.25 0.29 -26.13
C THR A 264 34.23 0.55 -24.62
N ARG A 265 33.05 0.70 -24.03
CA ARG A 265 32.87 1.07 -22.61
C ARG A 265 31.76 0.24 -22.00
N ASP A 266 31.79 0.05 -20.69
CA ASP A 266 30.70 -0.61 -19.97
C ASP A 266 29.55 0.38 -19.69
N GLU A 267 29.00 0.92 -20.78
CA GLU A 267 27.90 1.88 -20.79
C GLU A 267 26.69 1.26 -21.50
N PHE A 268 25.53 1.34 -20.87
CA PHE A 268 24.27 0.80 -21.37
C PHE A 268 23.23 1.91 -21.52
N VAL A 269 22.34 1.76 -22.50
CA VAL A 269 21.13 2.59 -22.63
C VAL A 269 19.95 1.71 -23.01
N VAL A 270 18.75 2.11 -22.58
CA VAL A 270 17.49 1.44 -22.92
C VAL A 270 16.68 2.37 -23.81
N SER A 271 16.13 1.85 -24.91
CA SER A 271 15.20 2.63 -25.74
C SER A 271 13.91 2.93 -24.98
N GLN A 272 13.24 4.04 -25.27
CA GLN A 272 11.90 4.27 -24.73
C GLN A 272 10.92 3.17 -25.22
N PRO A 273 9.87 2.82 -24.45
CA PRO A 273 8.99 1.71 -24.78
C PRO A 273 8.19 1.96 -26.07
N VAL A 274 8.04 0.91 -26.88
CA VAL A 274 7.17 0.87 -28.04
C VAL A 274 5.81 0.30 -27.67
N THR A 275 4.79 1.15 -27.58
CA THR A 275 3.44 0.79 -27.10
C THR A 275 2.45 0.41 -28.21
N GLU A 276 2.91 0.28 -29.45
CA GLU A 276 2.08 -0.08 -30.61
C GLU A 276 1.89 -1.62 -30.68
N ALA A 277 1.89 -2.18 -31.89
CA ALA A 277 1.88 -3.64 -32.05
C ALA A 277 3.14 -4.26 -31.43
N LEU A 278 2.98 -5.31 -30.63
CA LEU A 278 4.08 -6.08 -30.01
C LEU A 278 4.77 -6.98 -31.06
N ASP A 279 5.31 -6.35 -32.11
CA ASP A 279 5.91 -6.97 -33.28
C ASP A 279 7.45 -6.93 -33.29
N PHE A 280 8.04 -6.23 -32.32
CA PHE A 280 9.47 -5.99 -32.21
C PHE A 280 10.10 -5.30 -33.43
N ALA A 281 9.30 -4.63 -34.28
CA ALA A 281 9.80 -3.99 -35.49
C ALA A 281 10.77 -2.82 -35.20
N LEU A 282 12.02 -2.97 -35.64
CA LEU A 282 13.08 -1.97 -35.43
C LEU A 282 12.72 -0.57 -35.95
N VAL A 283 11.97 -0.48 -37.05
CA VAL A 283 11.51 0.78 -37.65
C VAL A 283 10.64 1.63 -36.73
N ARG A 284 9.96 0.99 -35.76
CA ARG A 284 9.17 1.73 -34.77
C ARG A 284 10.06 2.33 -33.70
N ALA A 285 11.21 1.74 -33.38
CA ALA A 285 12.10 2.22 -32.32
C ALA A 285 13.23 3.13 -32.83
N PHE A 286 13.70 2.90 -34.06
CA PHE A 286 14.88 3.54 -34.65
C PHE A 286 14.57 4.11 -36.03
N THR A 287 15.28 5.18 -36.41
CA THR A 287 15.36 5.59 -37.81
C THR A 287 16.13 4.55 -38.61
N LEU A 288 15.75 4.34 -39.87
CA LEU A 288 16.45 3.41 -40.76
C LEU A 288 17.39 4.16 -41.71
N ASP A 289 18.54 3.57 -42.01
CA ASP A 289 19.43 4.04 -43.07
C ASP A 289 18.87 3.68 -44.47
N SER A 290 19.59 4.08 -45.53
CA SER A 290 19.24 3.78 -46.92
C SER A 290 19.20 2.27 -47.23
N GLU A 291 19.86 1.45 -46.41
CA GLU A 291 19.90 -0.01 -46.49
C GLU A 291 18.87 -0.67 -45.56
N ARG A 292 17.95 0.12 -44.99
CA ARG A 292 16.92 -0.31 -44.03
C ARG A 292 17.46 -0.89 -42.72
N ARG A 293 18.70 -0.57 -42.34
CA ARG A 293 19.27 -0.95 -41.04
C ARG A 293 18.97 0.12 -39.99
N PRO A 294 18.79 -0.26 -38.71
CA PRO A 294 18.57 0.71 -37.64
C PRO A 294 19.80 1.61 -37.46
N GLN A 295 19.58 2.92 -37.45
CA GLN A 295 20.59 3.91 -37.10
C GLN A 295 20.71 3.99 -35.58
N LEU A 296 21.69 3.26 -35.04
CA LEU A 296 22.00 3.25 -33.61
C LEU A 296 22.91 4.42 -33.22
N PRO A 297 22.95 4.81 -31.93
CA PRO A 297 23.92 5.77 -31.45
C PRO A 297 25.36 5.31 -31.74
N ALA A 298 26.27 6.26 -31.98
CA ALA A 298 27.65 5.95 -32.31
C ALA A 298 28.29 5.01 -31.26
N ASN A 299 28.89 3.92 -31.74
CA ASN A 299 29.51 2.87 -30.92
C ASN A 299 28.54 2.09 -30.02
N PHE A 300 27.24 2.07 -30.30
CA PHE A 300 26.28 1.21 -29.59
C PHE A 300 25.75 0.09 -30.49
N THR A 301 25.55 -1.08 -29.88
CA THR A 301 24.91 -2.24 -30.52
C THR A 301 23.77 -2.74 -29.64
N ILE A 302 22.74 -3.32 -30.24
CA ILE A 302 21.65 -3.99 -29.50
C ILE A 302 22.23 -5.27 -28.87
N VAL A 303 22.00 -5.46 -27.57
CA VAL A 303 22.48 -6.64 -26.83
C VAL A 303 21.35 -7.45 -26.20
N ALA A 304 20.16 -6.89 -26.07
CA ALA A 304 18.99 -7.62 -25.58
C ALA A 304 17.67 -7.00 -26.06
N LEU A 305 16.63 -7.84 -26.09
CA LEU A 305 15.25 -7.44 -26.30
C LEU A 305 14.53 -7.51 -24.96
N TYR A 306 13.55 -6.64 -24.77
CA TYR A 306 12.71 -6.65 -23.58
C TYR A 306 11.27 -6.47 -23.99
N GLY A 307 10.36 -7.30 -23.47
CA GLY A 307 8.94 -7.30 -23.80
C GLY A 307 8.05 -7.44 -22.57
N CYS A 308 6.90 -6.79 -22.61
CA CYS A 308 5.86 -6.90 -21.59
C CYS A 308 4.49 -6.87 -22.27
N ASP A 309 3.60 -7.74 -21.83
CA ASP A 309 2.27 -7.85 -22.39
C ASP A 309 1.30 -6.79 -21.86
N SER A 310 0.13 -6.64 -22.47
CA SER A 310 -0.92 -5.71 -22.02
C SER A 310 -1.54 -6.16 -20.69
N GLU A 311 -1.91 -5.21 -19.82
CA GLU A 311 -2.70 -5.49 -18.61
C GLU A 311 -4.12 -5.95 -18.93
N TYR A 312 -4.68 -5.44 -20.03
CA TYR A 312 -6.03 -5.76 -20.49
C TYR A 312 -5.97 -6.57 -21.78
N ARG A 313 -6.79 -7.63 -21.83
CA ARG A 313 -6.99 -8.47 -23.02
C ARG A 313 -8.47 -8.63 -23.27
N ASP A 314 -8.79 -8.89 -24.54
CA ASP A 314 -10.10 -9.37 -24.92
C ASP A 314 -10.43 -10.66 -24.14
N PRO A 315 -11.52 -10.68 -23.34
CA PRO A 315 -11.96 -11.87 -22.64
C PRO A 315 -12.20 -13.08 -23.55
N ALA A 316 -12.54 -12.87 -24.83
CA ALA A 316 -12.72 -13.95 -25.80
C ALA A 316 -11.40 -14.63 -26.22
N HIS A 317 -10.26 -13.96 -25.97
CA HIS A 317 -8.92 -14.47 -26.27
C HIS A 317 -8.17 -14.92 -25.01
N LEU A 318 -8.90 -15.23 -23.93
CA LEU A 318 -8.33 -15.83 -22.73
C LEU A 318 -8.70 -17.33 -22.66
N PRO A 319 -7.75 -18.21 -22.34
CA PRO A 319 -8.07 -19.62 -22.16
C PRO A 319 -8.90 -19.86 -20.89
N HIS A 320 -9.68 -20.93 -20.87
CA HIS A 320 -10.45 -21.35 -19.70
C HIS A 320 -9.58 -21.97 -18.60
N GLU A 321 -8.52 -22.68 -18.98
CA GLU A 321 -7.52 -23.25 -18.07
C GLU A 321 -6.23 -22.43 -18.09
N GLN A 322 -5.54 -22.33 -16.95
CA GLN A 322 -4.23 -21.65 -16.82
C GLN A 322 -4.23 -20.18 -17.31
N VAL A 323 -5.37 -19.48 -17.20
CA VAL A 323 -5.52 -18.06 -17.56
C VAL A 323 -4.52 -17.15 -16.83
N SER A 324 -4.18 -17.45 -15.58
CA SER A 324 -3.23 -16.66 -14.80
C SER A 324 -1.80 -16.82 -15.32
N LEU A 325 -1.42 -18.02 -15.76
CA LEU A 325 -0.12 -18.25 -16.39
C LEU A 325 -0.07 -17.60 -17.78
N PHE A 326 -1.14 -17.73 -18.56
CA PHE A 326 -1.25 -17.11 -19.88
C PHE A 326 -1.15 -15.58 -19.83
N LYS A 327 -1.82 -14.92 -18.86
CA LYS A 327 -1.74 -13.47 -18.64
C LYS A 327 -0.36 -13.00 -18.15
N ASN A 328 0.35 -13.85 -17.41
CA ASN A 328 1.66 -13.55 -16.81
C ASN A 328 2.81 -14.19 -17.59
N PHE A 329 2.70 -14.18 -18.92
CA PHE A 329 3.76 -14.54 -19.85
C PHE A 329 3.62 -13.69 -21.12
N LEU A 330 4.62 -13.72 -22.01
CA LEU A 330 4.54 -13.02 -23.30
C LEU A 330 3.60 -13.78 -24.24
N HIS A 331 2.70 -13.07 -24.92
CA HIS A 331 1.83 -13.68 -25.94
C HIS A 331 2.60 -14.55 -26.95
N PRO A 332 2.12 -15.75 -27.32
CA PRO A 332 2.85 -16.64 -28.22
C PRO A 332 3.22 -16.03 -29.57
N GLU A 333 2.36 -15.21 -30.17
CA GLU A 333 2.66 -14.53 -31.44
C GLU A 333 3.71 -13.42 -31.31
N ALA A 334 3.73 -12.73 -30.15
CA ALA A 334 4.75 -11.74 -29.88
C ALA A 334 6.10 -12.40 -29.58
N LEU A 335 6.06 -13.55 -28.88
CA LEU A 335 7.22 -14.36 -28.60
C LEU A 335 7.87 -14.86 -29.91
N GLU A 336 7.11 -15.42 -30.85
CA GLU A 336 7.65 -15.86 -32.15
C GLU A 336 8.41 -14.74 -32.89
N LYS A 337 7.84 -13.53 -32.93
CA LYS A 337 8.46 -12.36 -33.55
C LYS A 337 9.72 -11.91 -32.80
N ALA A 338 9.67 -11.91 -31.47
CA ALA A 338 10.81 -11.56 -30.64
C ALA A 338 11.98 -12.53 -30.85
N LEU A 339 11.72 -13.84 -30.88
CA LEU A 339 12.73 -14.87 -31.09
C LEU A 339 13.33 -14.78 -32.49
N SER A 340 12.50 -14.60 -33.51
CA SER A 340 12.96 -14.41 -34.89
C SER A 340 13.90 -13.21 -35.02
N LEU A 341 13.57 -12.09 -34.37
CA LEU A 341 14.44 -10.91 -34.36
C LEU A 341 15.71 -11.14 -33.54
N ALA A 342 15.60 -11.77 -32.37
CA ALA A 342 16.74 -12.06 -31.49
C ALA A 342 17.77 -12.97 -32.16
N GLN A 343 17.32 -13.95 -32.94
CA GLN A 343 18.17 -14.81 -33.77
C GLN A 343 18.83 -14.00 -34.90
N GLY A 344 18.07 -13.16 -35.60
CA GLY A 344 18.58 -12.34 -36.70
C GLY A 344 19.59 -11.26 -36.29
N LEU A 345 19.52 -10.77 -35.05
CA LEU A 345 20.46 -9.81 -34.46
C LEU A 345 21.65 -10.48 -33.75
N GLY A 346 21.61 -11.79 -33.54
CA GLY A 346 22.67 -12.55 -32.88
C GLY A 346 23.97 -12.58 -33.71
N PRO A 347 25.12 -12.85 -33.09
CA PRO A 347 26.38 -13.03 -33.82
C PRO A 347 26.27 -14.24 -34.79
N ALA A 348 26.66 -14.06 -36.05
CA ALA A 348 26.55 -15.11 -37.08
C ALA A 348 27.30 -16.41 -36.73
N ASP A 349 28.30 -16.32 -35.86
CA ASP A 349 29.16 -17.44 -35.45
C ASP A 349 28.67 -18.13 -34.14
N GLN A 350 27.56 -17.69 -33.56
CA GLN A 350 27.01 -18.25 -32.32
C GLN A 350 25.61 -18.87 -32.54
N ILE A 351 25.38 -20.01 -31.88
CA ILE A 351 24.07 -20.69 -31.89
C ILE A 351 23.06 -19.95 -31.00
N ASP A 352 23.55 -19.25 -29.98
CA ASP A 352 22.72 -18.55 -29.00
C ASP A 352 22.22 -17.22 -29.57
N ALA A 353 20.91 -17.03 -29.56
CA ALA A 353 20.28 -15.75 -29.92
C ALA A 353 20.54 -14.66 -28.86
N LEU A 354 20.26 -13.40 -29.19
CA LEU A 354 20.24 -12.35 -28.16
C LEU A 354 19.22 -12.67 -27.05
N PRO A 355 19.50 -12.34 -25.78
CA PRO A 355 18.57 -12.56 -24.69
C PRO A 355 17.29 -11.75 -24.85
N LEU A 356 16.16 -12.42 -24.64
CA LEU A 356 14.83 -11.83 -24.51
C LEU A 356 14.43 -11.80 -23.03
N TYR A 357 14.27 -10.59 -22.50
CA TYR A 357 13.73 -10.36 -21.17
C TYR A 357 12.21 -10.19 -21.24
N ILE A 358 11.47 -10.94 -20.43
CA ILE A 358 10.01 -10.90 -20.37
C ILE A 358 9.60 -10.40 -18.99
N ALA A 359 9.01 -9.21 -18.94
CA ALA A 359 8.40 -8.70 -17.72
C ALA A 359 6.92 -9.07 -17.66
N THR A 360 6.52 -9.69 -16.57
CA THR A 360 5.15 -10.17 -16.35
C THR A 360 4.38 -9.17 -15.47
N ARG A 361 3.04 -9.15 -15.60
CA ARG A 361 2.20 -8.16 -14.89
C ARG A 361 2.04 -8.46 -13.39
N ASP A 362 2.27 -9.70 -12.97
CA ASP A 362 2.41 -10.11 -11.58
C ASP A 362 3.80 -9.82 -10.97
N GLY A 363 4.71 -9.20 -11.72
CA GLY A 363 5.97 -8.65 -11.20
C GLY A 363 7.22 -9.53 -11.36
N ALA A 364 7.12 -10.69 -12.01
CA ALA A 364 8.28 -11.49 -12.37
C ALA A 364 9.07 -10.91 -13.54
N LEU A 365 10.35 -11.29 -13.62
CA LEU A 365 11.22 -11.02 -14.75
C LEU A 365 11.83 -12.34 -15.20
N LEU A 366 11.58 -12.72 -16.45
CA LEU A 366 12.11 -13.93 -17.07
C LEU A 366 13.17 -13.55 -18.09
N LYS A 367 14.12 -14.45 -18.31
CA LYS A 367 15.13 -14.37 -19.36
C LYS A 367 15.04 -15.62 -20.22
N TYR A 368 14.93 -15.44 -21.53
CA TYR A 368 14.96 -16.52 -22.49
C TYR A 368 16.08 -16.32 -23.51
N ILE A 369 16.88 -17.35 -23.75
CA ILE A 369 17.86 -17.43 -24.84
C ILE A 369 17.48 -18.61 -25.74
N SER A 370 17.15 -18.32 -27.00
CA SER A 370 16.88 -19.33 -28.02
C SER A 370 18.19 -19.97 -28.49
N LYS A 371 18.15 -21.29 -28.68
CA LYS A 371 19.24 -22.08 -29.28
C LYS A 371 18.90 -22.60 -30.68
N SER A 372 17.87 -22.02 -31.29
CA SER A 372 17.36 -22.42 -32.62
C SER A 372 17.02 -23.93 -32.71
N HIS A 373 16.60 -24.54 -31.61
CA HIS A 373 16.31 -25.97 -31.55
C HIS A 373 14.99 -26.28 -32.29
N PRO A 374 14.88 -27.37 -33.08
CA PRO A 374 13.69 -27.65 -33.89
C PRO A 374 12.38 -27.73 -33.09
N VAL A 375 12.43 -28.17 -31.83
CA VAL A 375 11.26 -28.21 -30.93
C VAL A 375 10.67 -26.83 -30.66
N GLU A 376 11.49 -25.79 -30.60
CA GLU A 376 11.03 -24.40 -30.46
C GLU A 376 10.17 -24.02 -31.67
N ASN A 377 10.69 -24.25 -32.88
CA ASN A 377 10.00 -23.93 -34.13
C ASN A 377 8.69 -24.71 -34.30
N MET A 378 8.59 -25.93 -33.76
CA MET A 378 7.35 -26.71 -33.77
C MET A 378 6.23 -26.08 -32.93
N GLN A 379 6.56 -25.34 -31.87
CA GLN A 379 5.54 -24.65 -31.05
C GLN A 379 4.85 -23.51 -31.81
N PHE A 380 5.53 -22.96 -32.81
CA PHE A 380 5.05 -21.83 -33.61
C PHE A 380 4.48 -22.26 -34.98
N ALA A 381 4.14 -23.54 -35.14
CA ALA A 381 3.53 -24.04 -36.36
C ALA A 381 2.17 -23.36 -36.63
N LYS A 382 1.95 -22.95 -37.88
CA LYS A 382 0.70 -22.33 -38.33
C LYS A 382 -0.31 -23.37 -38.79
N LEU A 383 -1.58 -23.11 -38.53
CA LEU A 383 -2.68 -23.89 -39.05
C LEU A 383 -2.83 -23.68 -40.58
N PRO A 384 -3.42 -24.64 -41.31
CA PRO A 384 -3.85 -24.41 -42.68
C PRO A 384 -4.78 -23.19 -42.78
N GLN A 385 -4.77 -22.50 -43.92
CA GLN A 385 -5.66 -21.34 -44.16
C GLN A 385 -7.14 -21.71 -44.02
N SER A 386 -7.52 -22.94 -44.36
CA SER A 386 -8.87 -23.47 -44.15
C SER A 386 -9.29 -23.58 -42.68
N GLN A 387 -8.35 -23.49 -41.75
CA GLN A 387 -8.56 -23.50 -40.29
C GLN A 387 -8.19 -22.16 -39.65
N GLY A 388 -8.08 -21.09 -40.44
CA GLY A 388 -7.86 -19.71 -39.96
C GLY A 388 -6.41 -19.22 -39.97
N GLY A 389 -5.42 -20.07 -40.30
CA GLY A 389 -4.03 -19.64 -40.53
C GLY A 389 -3.23 -19.16 -39.31
N GLY A 390 -3.85 -19.11 -38.12
CA GLY A 390 -3.21 -18.71 -36.86
C GLY A 390 -2.26 -19.77 -36.28
N LEU A 391 -1.64 -19.46 -35.13
CA LEU A 391 -0.79 -20.40 -34.42
C LEU A 391 -1.60 -21.60 -33.92
N LYS A 392 -1.16 -22.82 -34.26
CA LYS A 392 -1.81 -24.07 -33.84
C LYS A 392 -1.86 -24.20 -32.31
N LEU A 393 -0.75 -23.90 -31.64
CA LEU A 393 -0.68 -23.91 -30.18
C LEU A 393 -1.72 -22.98 -29.55
N LEU A 394 -1.83 -21.74 -30.04
CA LEU A 394 -2.79 -20.77 -29.51
C LEU A 394 -4.23 -21.26 -29.68
N HIS A 395 -4.56 -21.81 -30.86
CA HIS A 395 -5.86 -22.44 -31.09
C HIS A 395 -6.14 -23.59 -30.11
N ASN A 396 -5.15 -24.46 -29.87
CA ASN A 396 -5.28 -25.60 -28.97
C ASN A 396 -5.43 -25.16 -27.50
N VAL A 397 -4.71 -24.13 -27.08
CA VAL A 397 -4.80 -23.56 -25.71
C VAL A 397 -6.14 -22.88 -25.49
N LEU A 398 -6.62 -22.08 -26.44
CA LEU A 398 -7.91 -21.39 -26.33
C LEU A 398 -9.11 -22.36 -26.37
N SER A 399 -8.99 -23.47 -27.12
CA SER A 399 -10.01 -24.53 -27.14
C SER A 399 -9.92 -25.50 -25.96
N GLY A 400 -8.88 -25.41 -25.12
CA GLY A 400 -8.63 -26.34 -24.02
C GLY A 400 -8.10 -27.71 -24.43
N ALA A 401 -7.73 -27.90 -25.70
CA ALA A 401 -7.12 -29.13 -26.19
C ALA A 401 -5.68 -29.33 -25.67
N GLU A 402 -4.98 -28.23 -25.37
CA GLU A 402 -3.64 -28.23 -24.78
C GLU A 402 -3.55 -27.24 -23.61
N LYS A 403 -2.70 -27.55 -22.63
CA LYS A 403 -2.39 -26.65 -21.52
C LYS A 403 -1.26 -25.71 -21.89
N PHE A 404 -1.26 -24.51 -21.32
CA PHE A 404 -0.28 -23.48 -21.64
C PHE A 404 1.11 -23.76 -21.06
N ASP A 405 1.20 -24.49 -19.95
CA ASP A 405 2.46 -24.96 -19.37
C ASP A 405 3.29 -25.84 -20.33
N VAL A 406 2.66 -26.51 -21.30
CA VAL A 406 3.33 -27.26 -22.37
C VAL A 406 4.29 -26.39 -23.16
N LEU A 407 3.89 -25.14 -23.48
CA LEU A 407 4.77 -24.17 -24.15
C LEU A 407 5.98 -23.86 -23.28
N VAL A 408 5.76 -23.59 -21.99
CA VAL A 408 6.84 -23.24 -21.06
C VAL A 408 7.86 -24.38 -20.96
N HIS A 409 7.40 -25.63 -20.84
CA HIS A 409 8.29 -26.78 -20.81
C HIS A 409 9.02 -27.01 -22.14
N ALA A 410 8.35 -26.80 -23.27
CA ALA A 410 8.98 -26.90 -24.59
C ALA A 410 10.10 -25.87 -24.76
N LEU A 411 9.87 -24.61 -24.34
CA LEU A 411 10.89 -23.55 -24.36
C LEU A 411 12.03 -23.85 -23.39
N ALA A 412 11.74 -24.29 -22.17
CA ALA A 412 12.76 -24.65 -21.18
C ALA A 412 13.66 -25.81 -21.65
N TYR A 413 13.12 -26.74 -22.45
CA TYR A 413 13.86 -27.83 -23.08
C TYR A 413 14.67 -27.35 -24.30
N ALA A 414 14.05 -26.55 -25.18
CA ALA A 414 14.62 -26.12 -26.45
C ALA A 414 15.68 -25.01 -26.32
N GLY A 415 15.62 -24.20 -25.26
CA GLY A 415 16.51 -23.06 -25.02
C GLY A 415 16.98 -22.94 -23.56
N GLN A 416 17.25 -21.72 -23.12
CA GLN A 416 17.56 -21.39 -21.72
C GLN A 416 16.52 -20.40 -21.19
N LEU A 417 15.55 -20.92 -20.43
CA LEU A 417 14.56 -20.12 -19.71
C LEU A 417 14.95 -20.01 -18.24
N GLU A 418 15.07 -18.79 -17.73
CA GLU A 418 15.47 -18.48 -16.35
C GLU A 418 14.51 -17.46 -15.73
N VAL A 419 14.16 -17.68 -14.47
CA VAL A 419 13.42 -16.71 -13.65
C VAL A 419 14.43 -15.86 -12.89
N LEU A 420 14.53 -14.57 -13.25
CA LEU A 420 15.45 -13.61 -12.62
C LEU A 420 14.82 -12.88 -11.43
N ARG A 421 13.50 -12.71 -11.46
CA ARG A 421 12.70 -12.19 -10.36
C ARG A 421 11.43 -13.02 -10.27
N ARG A 422 11.10 -13.53 -9.08
CA ARG A 422 9.90 -14.33 -8.82
C ARG A 422 8.60 -13.52 -8.78
N SER A 423 7.49 -14.24 -8.92
CA SER A 423 6.12 -13.79 -8.63
C SER A 423 5.31 -14.95 -8.04
N ASP A 424 4.03 -14.73 -7.75
CA ASP A 424 3.15 -15.83 -7.29
C ASP A 424 3.00 -16.92 -8.36
N VAL A 425 2.98 -16.57 -9.66
CA VAL A 425 2.93 -17.55 -10.76
C VAL A 425 4.31 -18.19 -10.98
N TRP A 426 5.37 -17.38 -11.01
CA TRP A 426 6.77 -17.78 -11.22
C TRP A 426 7.51 -17.88 -9.89
N GLY A 427 7.16 -18.87 -9.06
CA GLY A 427 7.55 -18.91 -7.64
C GLY A 427 9.03 -19.17 -7.33
N ARG A 428 9.79 -19.76 -8.26
CA ARG A 428 11.19 -20.17 -8.05
C ARG A 428 12.15 -19.47 -9.01
N GLU A 429 13.15 -18.80 -8.43
CA GLU A 429 14.26 -18.19 -9.18
C GLU A 429 15.24 -19.23 -9.73
N GLY A 430 15.92 -18.87 -10.82
CA GLY A 430 16.87 -19.73 -11.53
C GLY A 430 16.28 -20.42 -12.76
N ARG A 431 16.98 -21.44 -13.26
CA ARG A 431 16.62 -22.12 -14.51
C ARG A 431 15.32 -22.91 -14.37
N VAL A 432 14.41 -22.69 -15.31
CA VAL A 432 13.16 -23.45 -15.43
C VAL A 432 13.51 -24.87 -15.89
N SER A 433 13.10 -25.86 -15.11
CA SER A 433 13.35 -27.29 -15.38
C SER A 433 12.07 -27.99 -15.84
N TYR A 434 12.20 -29.26 -16.24
CA TYR A 434 11.04 -30.10 -16.57
C TYR A 434 10.09 -30.32 -15.37
N ALA A 435 10.57 -30.13 -14.14
CA ALA A 435 9.77 -30.31 -12.92
C ALA A 435 9.08 -29.02 -12.45
N TRP A 436 9.31 -27.90 -13.15
CA TRP A 436 8.70 -26.61 -12.82
C TRP A 436 7.17 -26.69 -12.88
N LYS A 437 6.49 -25.98 -11.98
CA LYS A 437 5.03 -25.84 -12.00
C LYS A 437 4.66 -24.39 -11.71
N PRO A 438 3.59 -23.86 -12.34
CA PRO A 438 3.06 -22.55 -11.97
C PRO A 438 2.61 -22.60 -10.51
N PHE A 439 2.78 -21.49 -9.79
CA PHE A 439 2.44 -21.38 -8.37
C PHE A 439 3.19 -22.35 -7.45
N GLU A 440 4.35 -22.89 -7.87
CA GLU A 440 5.29 -23.61 -7.00
C GLU A 440 5.81 -22.63 -5.96
N GLY A 441 5.05 -22.44 -4.89
CA GLY A 441 5.20 -21.14 -4.27
C GLY A 441 3.99 -20.47 -3.68
N PHE A 442 2.80 -21.05 -3.58
CA PHE A 442 1.63 -20.25 -3.18
C PHE A 442 0.98 -20.63 -1.84
N MET A 443 0.95 -19.73 -0.83
CA MET A 443 0.25 -19.93 0.46
C MET A 443 -1.06 -19.15 0.36
N ARG A 444 -1.94 -19.47 1.32
CA ARG A 444 -2.94 -18.57 1.86
C ARG A 444 -2.49 -17.10 1.97
N ARG A 445 -3.43 -16.21 1.71
CA ARG A 445 -3.31 -14.79 2.04
C ARG A 445 -3.51 -14.59 3.54
N THR A 446 -2.77 -13.65 4.12
CA THR A 446 -2.99 -13.22 5.52
C THR A 446 -4.32 -12.50 5.64
N LEU A 447 -5.02 -12.76 6.74
CA LEU A 447 -6.32 -12.17 7.03
C LEU A 447 -6.23 -11.22 8.22
N SER A 448 -7.11 -10.23 8.22
CA SER A 448 -7.32 -9.32 9.33
C SER A 448 -7.91 -10.02 10.57
N PRO A 449 -8.02 -9.31 11.70
CA PRO A 449 -8.97 -9.65 12.74
C PRO A 449 -10.41 -9.79 12.20
N VAL A 450 -11.29 -10.37 13.00
CA VAL A 450 -12.70 -10.58 12.65
C VAL A 450 -13.56 -9.36 13.01
N PHE A 451 -14.45 -8.96 12.10
CA PHE A 451 -15.35 -7.81 12.21
C PHE A 451 -16.82 -8.21 12.06
N VAL A 452 -17.71 -7.46 12.71
CA VAL A 452 -19.17 -7.64 12.59
C VAL A 452 -19.72 -6.98 11.34
N ASP A 453 -19.12 -5.87 10.91
CA ASP A 453 -19.55 -5.09 9.75
C ASP A 453 -18.49 -5.09 8.63
N MET A 454 -18.97 -5.14 7.39
CA MET A 454 -18.12 -5.16 6.20
C MET A 454 -17.38 -3.83 5.97
N ASP A 455 -18.01 -2.69 6.29
CA ASP A 455 -17.39 -1.38 6.17
C ASP A 455 -16.27 -1.21 7.19
N ASP A 456 -16.38 -1.80 8.39
CA ASP A 456 -15.32 -1.79 9.41
C ASP A 456 -14.12 -2.69 9.00
N ALA A 457 -14.39 -3.84 8.37
CA ALA A 457 -13.32 -4.64 7.76
C ALA A 457 -12.59 -3.86 6.65
N ALA A 458 -13.34 -3.15 5.79
CA ALA A 458 -12.75 -2.30 4.75
C ALA A 458 -11.98 -1.11 5.33
N ARG A 459 -12.44 -0.52 6.44
CA ARG A 459 -11.72 0.53 7.19
C ARG A 459 -10.38 0.02 7.71
N TYR A 460 -10.34 -1.19 8.27
CA TYR A 460 -9.07 -1.80 8.70
C TYR A 460 -8.09 -1.91 7.53
N ALA A 461 -8.52 -2.38 6.36
CA ALA A 461 -7.66 -2.43 5.18
C ALA A 461 -7.19 -1.05 4.72
N HIS A 462 -8.09 -0.06 4.72
CA HIS A 462 -7.78 1.33 4.39
C HIS A 462 -6.72 1.92 5.33
N GLU A 463 -6.78 1.64 6.63
CA GLU A 463 -5.77 2.08 7.61
C GLU A 463 -4.39 1.45 7.36
N GLN A 464 -4.32 0.22 6.83
CA GLN A 464 -3.04 -0.40 6.45
C GLN A 464 -2.45 0.19 5.15
N ILE A 465 -3.29 0.81 4.31
CA ILE A 465 -2.89 1.46 3.06
C ILE A 465 -2.56 2.94 3.27
N ASP A 466 -3.23 3.61 4.22
CA ASP A 466 -3.29 5.07 4.30
C ASP A 466 -1.92 5.73 4.05
N ARG A 467 -1.91 6.68 3.10
CA ARG A 467 -0.75 7.45 2.62
C ARG A 467 0.34 6.68 1.86
N ARG A 468 0.15 5.39 1.54
CA ARG A 468 1.01 4.65 0.61
C ARG A 468 0.61 4.95 -0.84
N VAL A 469 1.57 5.40 -1.66
CA VAL A 469 1.36 5.81 -3.07
C VAL A 469 2.38 5.20 -4.04
N ASP A 470 3.23 4.33 -3.51
CA ASP A 470 4.30 3.62 -4.21
C ASP A 470 3.77 2.49 -5.11
N PHE A 471 2.69 1.83 -4.69
CA PHE A 471 2.05 0.76 -5.44
C PHE A 471 0.55 0.97 -5.55
N THR A 472 -0.05 0.21 -6.46
CA THR A 472 -1.49 -0.03 -6.42
C THR A 472 -1.73 -1.11 -5.37
N TYR A 473 -2.62 -0.86 -4.42
CA TYR A 473 -2.94 -1.78 -3.35
C TYR A 473 -4.35 -2.30 -3.52
N GLY A 474 -4.60 -3.54 -3.11
CA GLY A 474 -5.96 -4.03 -3.02
C GLY A 474 -6.07 -5.40 -2.38
N GLY A 475 -7.31 -5.85 -2.26
CA GLY A 475 -7.62 -7.14 -1.67
C GLY A 475 -9.11 -7.43 -1.68
N LEU A 476 -9.51 -8.44 -0.92
CA LEU A 476 -10.87 -8.94 -0.86
C LEU A 476 -11.41 -8.85 0.56
N VAL A 477 -12.68 -8.48 0.68
CA VAL A 477 -13.45 -8.68 1.91
C VAL A 477 -14.20 -9.99 1.77
N LEU A 478 -13.99 -10.87 2.74
CA LEU A 478 -14.55 -12.20 2.82
C LEU A 478 -15.60 -12.25 3.94
N LYS A 479 -16.73 -12.89 3.66
CA LYS A 479 -17.77 -13.18 4.62
C LYS A 479 -17.70 -14.66 5.00
N ARG A 480 -17.56 -14.94 6.29
CA ARG A 480 -17.54 -16.29 6.87
C ARG A 480 -18.96 -16.87 6.99
N GLU A 481 -19.07 -18.17 7.26
CA GLU A 481 -20.36 -18.86 7.46
C GLU A 481 -21.16 -18.31 8.65
N ASP A 482 -20.46 -17.84 9.69
CA ASP A 482 -21.03 -17.19 10.88
C ASP A 482 -21.55 -15.76 10.64
N ASN A 483 -21.50 -15.28 9.39
CA ASN A 483 -21.82 -13.92 8.95
C ASN A 483 -20.87 -12.83 9.44
N LEU A 484 -19.70 -13.18 9.96
CA LEU A 484 -18.64 -12.22 10.27
C LEU A 484 -17.76 -11.95 9.04
N PHE A 485 -17.04 -10.84 9.08
CA PHE A 485 -16.20 -10.37 7.99
C PHE A 485 -14.73 -10.38 8.35
N VAL A 486 -13.90 -10.80 7.40
CA VAL A 486 -12.45 -10.64 7.43
C VAL A 486 -11.99 -10.04 6.12
N VAL A 487 -10.88 -9.33 6.13
CA VAL A 487 -10.29 -8.75 4.94
C VAL A 487 -8.91 -9.35 4.71
N THR A 488 -8.58 -9.68 3.46
CA THR A 488 -7.20 -10.04 3.12
C THR A 488 -6.32 -8.82 3.35
N GLU A 489 -5.06 -8.98 3.77
CA GLU A 489 -4.16 -7.83 3.84
C GLU A 489 -3.90 -7.20 2.46
N PRO A 490 -3.58 -5.89 2.38
CA PRO A 490 -3.36 -5.21 1.11
C PRO A 490 -2.20 -5.83 0.33
N LEU A 491 -2.49 -6.32 -0.88
CA LEU A 491 -1.51 -6.80 -1.83
C LEU A 491 -1.02 -5.62 -2.69
N ALA A 492 0.29 -5.40 -2.70
CA ALA A 492 0.95 -4.38 -3.51
C ALA A 492 1.21 -4.90 -4.93
N VAL A 493 0.80 -4.15 -5.95
CA VAL A 493 1.03 -4.47 -7.36
C VAL A 493 1.53 -3.26 -8.16
N ASN A 494 2.26 -3.56 -9.23
CA ASN A 494 2.83 -2.55 -10.12
C ASN A 494 1.92 -2.16 -11.29
N THR A 495 0.79 -2.84 -11.44
CA THR A 495 -0.23 -2.52 -12.45
C THR A 495 -0.93 -1.21 -12.11
N GLU A 496 -1.58 -0.62 -13.11
CA GLU A 496 -2.27 0.65 -12.91
C GLU A 496 -3.50 0.52 -12.01
N THR A 497 -4.26 -0.55 -12.21
CA THR A 497 -5.43 -0.92 -11.41
C THR A 497 -5.20 -2.27 -10.74
N PHE A 498 -5.91 -2.51 -9.64
CA PHE A 498 -5.83 -3.79 -8.94
C PHE A 498 -6.72 -4.86 -9.60
N ASP A 499 -6.15 -5.98 -10.06
CA ASP A 499 -6.94 -7.15 -10.47
C ASP A 499 -7.27 -8.05 -9.26
N PRO A 500 -8.54 -8.19 -8.86
CA PRO A 500 -8.90 -9.01 -7.70
C PRO A 500 -8.61 -10.50 -7.90
N GLN A 501 -8.44 -10.97 -9.14
CA GLN A 501 -8.02 -12.36 -9.43
C GLN A 501 -6.59 -12.64 -8.94
N MET A 502 -5.76 -11.64 -8.70
CA MET A 502 -4.42 -11.89 -8.17
C MET A 502 -4.46 -12.35 -6.71
N VAL A 503 -5.48 -11.98 -5.93
CA VAL A 503 -5.58 -12.39 -4.52
C VAL A 503 -5.79 -13.89 -4.42
N PHE A 504 -6.77 -14.42 -5.15
CA PHE A 504 -6.96 -15.85 -5.33
C PHE A 504 -7.13 -16.13 -6.83
N PRO A 505 -6.05 -16.54 -7.52
CA PRO A 505 -6.11 -16.93 -8.92
C PRO A 505 -7.19 -17.98 -9.15
N PRO A 506 -7.87 -18.00 -10.31
CA PRO A 506 -8.89 -19.02 -10.61
C PRO A 506 -8.40 -20.45 -10.42
N GLU A 507 -7.14 -20.72 -10.78
CA GLU A 507 -6.46 -22.01 -10.62
C GLU A 507 -6.22 -22.39 -9.15
N LEU A 508 -6.27 -21.41 -8.25
CA LEU A 508 -6.03 -21.53 -6.82
C LEU A 508 -7.26 -21.15 -6.00
N ALA A 509 -8.46 -21.22 -6.58
CA ALA A 509 -9.71 -20.91 -5.87
C ALA A 509 -9.88 -21.74 -4.58
N ALA A 510 -9.29 -22.94 -4.50
CA ALA A 510 -9.28 -23.77 -3.30
C ALA A 510 -8.50 -23.17 -2.11
N TYR A 511 -7.68 -22.13 -2.32
CA TYR A 511 -6.99 -21.39 -1.26
C TYR A 511 -7.85 -20.30 -0.63
N ILE A 512 -9.05 -20.03 -1.16
CA ILE A 512 -10.03 -19.22 -0.44
C ILE A 512 -10.33 -19.95 0.88
N PRO A 513 -10.26 -19.27 2.04
CA PRO A 513 -10.52 -19.90 3.32
C PRO A 513 -11.88 -20.62 3.32
N TYR A 514 -11.94 -21.80 3.93
CA TYR A 514 -13.15 -22.62 3.93
C TYR A 514 -14.36 -21.85 4.49
N GLY A 515 -15.52 -22.10 3.89
CA GLY A 515 -16.77 -21.44 4.28
C GLY A 515 -16.82 -19.92 4.01
N CYS A 516 -15.78 -19.34 3.43
CA CYS A 516 -15.76 -17.91 3.13
C CYS A 516 -16.25 -17.60 1.71
N LEU A 517 -17.06 -16.56 1.60
CA LEU A 517 -17.52 -15.98 0.33
C LEU A 517 -16.88 -14.62 0.12
N ILE A 518 -16.43 -14.35 -1.12
CA ILE A 518 -16.04 -12.99 -1.50
C ILE A 518 -17.31 -12.14 -1.54
N VAL A 519 -17.30 -11.00 -0.86
CA VAL A 519 -18.46 -10.08 -0.81
C VAL A 519 -18.12 -8.69 -1.31
N ALA A 520 -16.86 -8.29 -1.21
CA ALA A 520 -16.38 -7.02 -1.73
C ALA A 520 -14.91 -7.07 -2.17
N VAL A 521 -14.55 -6.11 -3.01
CA VAL A 521 -13.16 -5.81 -3.39
C VAL A 521 -12.82 -4.46 -2.80
N TYR A 522 -11.61 -4.28 -2.27
CA TYR A 522 -11.08 -2.95 -1.99
C TYR A 522 -9.81 -2.71 -2.79
N HIS A 523 -9.61 -1.49 -3.26
CA HIS A 523 -8.41 -1.14 -4.02
C HIS A 523 -8.06 0.35 -3.93
N THR A 524 -6.83 0.66 -4.28
CA THR A 524 -6.38 1.97 -4.77
C THR A 524 -6.17 1.88 -6.27
N HIS A 525 -5.81 3.00 -6.89
CA HIS A 525 -5.26 3.00 -8.24
C HIS A 525 -4.08 3.97 -8.33
N ARG A 526 -3.30 3.83 -9.40
CA ARG A 526 -2.29 4.83 -9.72
C ARG A 526 -2.93 6.08 -10.31
N VAL A 527 -2.80 7.18 -9.58
CA VAL A 527 -3.16 8.50 -10.08
C VAL A 527 -2.12 8.94 -11.10
N ARG A 528 -2.51 8.98 -12.37
CA ARG A 528 -1.66 9.52 -13.44
C ARG A 528 -1.52 11.04 -13.26
N PRO A 529 -0.29 11.58 -13.36
CA PRO A 529 -0.07 13.02 -13.25
C PRO A 529 -0.41 13.67 -14.60
N LEU A 530 -1.68 13.67 -14.99
CA LEU A 530 -2.16 14.47 -16.11
C LEU A 530 -3.14 15.51 -15.61
N GLN A 531 -2.64 16.72 -15.37
CA GLN A 531 -3.46 17.89 -15.09
C GLN A 531 -4.10 18.36 -16.40
N LEU A 532 -5.29 17.82 -16.66
CA LEU A 532 -6.17 18.29 -17.72
C LEU A 532 -6.71 19.69 -17.38
N TRP A 533 -7.41 20.32 -18.33
CA TRP A 533 -7.95 21.68 -18.30
C TRP A 533 -9.03 21.95 -17.23
N ARG A 534 -8.74 21.69 -15.95
CA ARG A 534 -9.70 21.67 -14.84
C ARG A 534 -9.32 22.65 -13.74
N THR A 535 -10.30 23.06 -12.94
CA THR A 535 -10.02 23.79 -11.68
C THR A 535 -9.26 22.86 -10.71
N ALA A 536 -8.55 23.44 -9.74
CA ALA A 536 -7.87 22.66 -8.71
C ALA A 536 -8.81 21.69 -7.95
N ASN A 537 -10.06 22.11 -7.70
CA ASN A 537 -11.05 21.25 -7.03
C ASN A 537 -11.52 20.10 -7.92
N GLU A 538 -11.82 20.34 -9.20
CA GLU A 538 -12.23 19.27 -10.11
C GLU A 538 -11.08 18.26 -10.33
N GLU A 539 -9.84 18.73 -10.40
CA GLU A 539 -8.69 17.84 -10.49
C GLU A 539 -8.51 17.00 -9.22
N ARG A 540 -8.70 17.60 -8.03
CA ARG A 540 -8.73 16.83 -6.77
C ARG A 540 -9.82 15.77 -6.75
N VAL A 541 -11.00 16.04 -7.29
CA VAL A 541 -12.08 15.04 -7.43
C VAL A 541 -11.67 13.94 -8.41
N ASN A 542 -11.11 14.29 -9.57
CA ASN A 542 -10.68 13.33 -10.57
C ASN A 542 -9.69 12.29 -10.02
N ARG A 543 -8.77 12.72 -9.15
CA ARG A 543 -7.76 11.85 -8.51
C ARG A 543 -8.30 10.98 -7.38
N ASN A 544 -9.46 11.33 -6.84
CA ASN A 544 -10.01 10.71 -5.62
C ASN A 544 -11.42 10.15 -5.86
N MET A 545 -11.75 9.78 -7.10
CA MET A 545 -13.02 9.14 -7.48
C MET A 545 -12.74 7.81 -8.21
N PHE A 546 -13.71 6.90 -8.26
CA PHE A 546 -13.63 5.71 -9.10
C PHE A 546 -13.41 6.09 -10.58
N GLY A 547 -12.44 5.50 -11.25
CA GLY A 547 -12.24 5.66 -12.68
C GLY A 547 -13.40 5.03 -13.48
N ALA A 548 -13.68 5.53 -14.68
CA ALA A 548 -14.78 5.03 -15.51
C ALA A 548 -14.67 3.52 -15.80
N HIS A 549 -13.48 3.06 -16.14
CA HIS A 549 -13.19 1.65 -16.42
C HIS A 549 -13.20 0.77 -15.16
N GLU A 550 -12.80 1.31 -14.01
CA GLU A 550 -12.86 0.62 -12.70
C GLU A 550 -14.30 0.46 -12.23
N LEU A 551 -15.12 1.50 -12.41
CA LEU A 551 -16.55 1.44 -12.09
C LEU A 551 -17.26 0.40 -12.98
N ARG A 552 -16.88 0.30 -14.26
CA ARG A 552 -17.35 -0.78 -15.13
C ARG A 552 -16.99 -2.15 -14.55
N ALA A 553 -15.72 -2.33 -14.16
CA ALA A 553 -15.28 -3.60 -13.56
C ALA A 553 -16.09 -3.91 -12.29
N ALA A 554 -16.33 -2.92 -11.42
CA ALA A 554 -17.15 -3.06 -10.22
C ALA A 554 -18.61 -3.44 -10.50
N ILE A 555 -19.21 -2.89 -11.57
CA ILE A 555 -20.58 -3.25 -11.98
C ILE A 555 -20.64 -4.68 -12.56
N LEU A 556 -19.59 -5.11 -13.27
CA LEU A 556 -19.54 -6.43 -13.91
C LEU A 556 -19.05 -7.55 -12.99
N ASP A 557 -18.38 -7.24 -11.88
CA ASP A 557 -17.84 -8.26 -10.98
C ASP A 557 -18.98 -9.03 -10.30
N ARG A 558 -19.06 -10.32 -10.62
CA ARG A 558 -20.06 -11.23 -10.05
C ARG A 558 -19.63 -11.83 -8.72
N ARG A 559 -18.35 -11.68 -8.34
CA ARG A 559 -17.77 -12.23 -7.11
C ARG A 559 -18.09 -11.37 -5.90
N GLY A 560 -18.42 -10.10 -6.07
CA GLY A 560 -18.79 -9.20 -4.98
C GLY A 560 -19.58 -8.01 -5.51
N ARG A 561 -20.70 -7.67 -4.84
CA ARG A 561 -21.58 -6.56 -5.27
C ARG A 561 -21.09 -5.19 -4.82
N VAL A 562 -20.03 -5.16 -4.00
CA VAL A 562 -19.50 -3.95 -3.38
C VAL A 562 -18.03 -3.78 -3.75
N SER A 563 -17.66 -2.57 -4.10
CA SER A 563 -16.28 -2.15 -4.34
C SER A 563 -15.94 -0.97 -3.45
N TYR A 564 -14.83 -1.05 -2.75
CA TYR A 564 -14.28 0.03 -1.94
C TYR A 564 -13.08 0.65 -2.66
N PHE A 565 -13.03 1.98 -2.66
CA PHE A 565 -11.91 2.74 -3.19
C PHE A 565 -11.27 3.56 -2.08
N SER A 566 -10.01 3.25 -1.79
CA SER A 566 -9.18 3.98 -0.83
C SER A 566 -8.50 5.14 -1.55
N ALA A 567 -9.05 6.34 -1.38
CA ALA A 567 -8.60 7.55 -2.05
C ALA A 567 -7.32 8.13 -1.39
N GLN A 568 -6.50 8.83 -2.17
CA GLN A 568 -5.25 9.42 -1.71
C GLN A 568 -5.45 10.60 -0.75
N ASP A 569 -6.64 11.22 -0.75
CA ASP A 569 -7.03 12.27 0.18
C ASP A 569 -7.50 11.75 1.56
N GLY A 570 -7.41 10.44 1.78
CA GLY A 570 -7.81 9.77 3.02
C GLY A 570 -9.29 9.38 3.08
N ALA A 571 -10.07 9.55 2.00
CA ALA A 571 -11.43 9.04 1.95
C ALA A 571 -11.45 7.53 1.64
N LEU A 572 -12.43 6.83 2.21
CA LEU A 572 -12.81 5.49 1.77
C LEU A 572 -14.20 5.57 1.16
N LEU A 573 -14.29 5.35 -0.15
CA LEU A 573 -15.55 5.34 -0.88
C LEU A 573 -16.05 3.92 -1.05
N LYS A 574 -17.36 3.74 -1.02
CA LYS A 574 -18.04 2.48 -1.26
C LYS A 574 -18.98 2.64 -2.43
N TYR A 575 -18.90 1.74 -3.41
CA TYR A 575 -19.85 1.61 -4.49
C TYR A 575 -20.52 0.24 -4.41
N ALA A 576 -21.85 0.23 -4.25
CA ALA A 576 -22.66 -0.98 -4.30
C ALA A 576 -23.47 -1.01 -5.60
N SER A 577 -23.27 -2.05 -6.41
CA SER A 577 -24.05 -2.27 -7.62
C SER A 577 -25.50 -2.60 -7.26
N THR A 578 -26.43 -1.93 -7.93
CA THR A 578 -27.88 -2.02 -7.65
C THR A 578 -28.66 -2.78 -8.73
N GLY A 579 -28.08 -2.97 -9.92
CA GLY A 579 -28.76 -3.53 -11.08
C GLY A 579 -29.84 -2.61 -11.68
N SER A 580 -29.89 -1.34 -11.27
CA SER A 580 -30.91 -0.38 -11.71
C SER A 580 -30.83 -0.09 -13.22
N ASP A 581 -31.92 0.37 -13.84
CA ASP A 581 -31.88 0.73 -15.26
C ASP A 581 -30.98 1.94 -15.54
N SER A 582 -30.82 2.81 -14.55
CA SER A 582 -29.84 3.90 -14.60
C SER A 582 -28.41 3.36 -14.59
N GLU A 583 -28.14 2.29 -13.83
CA GLU A 583 -26.86 1.58 -13.81
C GLU A 583 -26.57 0.91 -15.14
N LYS A 584 -27.55 0.25 -15.77
CA LYS A 584 -27.39 -0.34 -17.11
C LYS A 584 -27.08 0.71 -18.18
N LYS A 585 -27.77 1.85 -18.14
CA LYS A 585 -27.49 2.99 -19.04
C LYS A 585 -26.11 3.57 -18.80
N LEU A 586 -25.66 3.64 -17.55
CA LEU A 586 -24.31 4.09 -17.21
C LEU A 586 -23.27 3.08 -17.73
N LEU A 587 -23.45 1.79 -17.46
CA LEU A 587 -22.58 0.71 -17.92
C LEU A 587 -22.33 0.76 -19.43
N ALA A 588 -23.36 0.99 -20.24
CA ALA A 588 -23.21 1.14 -21.69
C ALA A 588 -22.26 2.29 -22.09
N ARG A 589 -22.19 3.37 -21.31
CA ARG A 589 -21.27 4.51 -21.54
C ARG A 589 -19.88 4.31 -20.93
N LEU A 590 -19.73 3.36 -20.01
CA LEU A 590 -18.47 2.97 -19.40
C LEU A 590 -17.79 1.83 -20.19
N SER A 591 -18.54 1.12 -21.04
CA SER A 591 -18.04 0.03 -21.85
C SER A 591 -17.06 0.50 -22.93
N PRO A 592 -15.99 -0.27 -23.18
CA PRO A 592 -15.09 -0.07 -24.32
C PRO A 592 -15.80 -0.37 -25.65
N PRO A 593 -15.16 -0.08 -26.80
CA PRO A 593 -15.72 -0.39 -28.11
C PRO A 593 -15.85 -1.91 -28.28
N GLU A 594 -16.95 -2.37 -28.86
CA GLU A 594 -17.23 -3.82 -28.99
C GLU A 594 -16.17 -4.57 -29.81
N ALA A 595 -15.59 -3.91 -30.83
CA ALA A 595 -14.52 -4.47 -31.64
C ALA A 595 -13.15 -4.52 -30.95
N HIS A 596 -12.97 -3.76 -29.85
CA HIS A 596 -11.71 -3.61 -29.12
C HIS A 596 -11.94 -3.61 -27.60
N PRO A 597 -12.45 -4.71 -27.02
CA PRO A 597 -12.79 -4.78 -25.59
C PRO A 597 -11.58 -4.62 -24.66
N GLU A 598 -10.36 -4.86 -25.15
CA GLU A 598 -9.10 -4.61 -24.46
C GLU A 598 -8.82 -3.11 -24.21
N GLN A 599 -9.41 -2.21 -24.99
CA GLN A 599 -9.26 -0.76 -24.85
C GLN A 599 -10.18 -0.22 -23.76
N VAL A 600 -10.03 -0.70 -22.52
CA VAL A 600 -10.95 -0.43 -21.40
C VAL A 600 -11.15 1.06 -21.09
N ARG A 601 -10.16 1.91 -21.43
CA ARG A 601 -10.23 3.37 -21.25
C ARG A 601 -10.90 4.10 -22.41
N ASN A 602 -11.00 3.48 -23.58
CA ASN A 602 -11.69 4.04 -24.72
C ASN A 602 -13.21 3.90 -24.56
N ASN A 603 -13.77 4.61 -23.58
CA ASN A 603 -15.21 4.65 -23.36
C ASN A 603 -15.73 6.08 -23.43
N GLN A 604 -17.01 6.21 -23.73
CA GLN A 604 -17.65 7.52 -23.95
C GLN A 604 -17.49 8.45 -22.74
N THR A 605 -17.50 7.90 -21.52
CA THR A 605 -17.40 8.68 -20.28
C THR A 605 -15.99 9.23 -20.08
N GLN A 606 -14.96 8.39 -20.24
CA GLN A 606 -13.56 8.78 -20.15
C GLN A 606 -13.21 9.82 -21.21
N ASN A 607 -13.67 9.64 -22.46
CA ASN A 607 -13.44 10.59 -23.54
C ASN A 607 -14.05 11.97 -23.23
N LYS A 608 -15.25 12.01 -22.62
CA LYS A 608 -15.88 13.27 -22.18
C LYS A 608 -15.15 13.92 -21.00
N LEU A 609 -14.66 13.13 -20.03
CA LEU A 609 -13.84 13.61 -18.91
C LEU A 609 -12.51 14.20 -19.40
N ARG A 610 -11.89 13.59 -20.42
CA ARG A 610 -10.64 14.06 -21.04
C ARG A 610 -10.84 15.36 -21.80
N ALA A 611 -11.89 15.43 -22.62
CA ALA A 611 -12.27 16.64 -23.35
C ALA A 611 -12.81 17.77 -22.46
N ASN A 612 -12.92 17.54 -21.14
CA ASN A 612 -13.54 18.44 -20.17
C ASN A 612 -14.94 18.94 -20.63
N THR A 613 -15.72 18.03 -21.24
CA THR A 613 -17.14 18.22 -21.59
C THR A 613 -18.06 17.61 -20.53
N LEU A 614 -17.50 16.73 -19.70
CA LEU A 614 -18.06 16.22 -18.46
C LEU A 614 -17.08 16.56 -17.34
N THR A 615 -17.53 17.25 -16.29
CA THR A 615 -16.66 17.50 -15.14
C THR A 615 -16.61 16.28 -14.21
N PRO A 616 -15.50 16.05 -13.48
CA PRO A 616 -15.43 15.05 -12.42
C PRO A 616 -16.62 15.10 -11.44
N THR A 617 -17.01 16.28 -10.97
CA THR A 617 -18.19 16.43 -10.09
C THR A 617 -19.49 15.99 -10.77
N GLN A 618 -19.69 16.31 -12.06
CA GLN A 618 -20.86 15.85 -12.82
C GLN A 618 -20.85 14.33 -13.01
N TYR A 619 -19.68 13.72 -13.21
CA TYR A 619 -19.54 12.28 -13.28
C TYR A 619 -19.92 11.63 -11.94
N VAL A 620 -19.41 12.12 -10.80
CA VAL A 620 -19.81 11.65 -9.46
C VAL A 620 -21.33 11.71 -9.28
N ALA A 621 -21.97 12.79 -9.72
CA ALA A 621 -23.43 12.91 -9.67
C ALA A 621 -24.17 11.88 -10.55
N GLN A 622 -23.58 11.46 -11.68
CA GLN A 622 -24.13 10.37 -12.49
C GLN A 622 -23.98 9.01 -11.80
N VAL A 623 -22.83 8.75 -11.18
CA VAL A 623 -22.57 7.51 -10.43
C VAL A 623 -23.53 7.39 -9.24
N ALA A 624 -23.66 8.46 -8.45
CA ALA A 624 -24.58 8.55 -7.31
C ALA A 624 -26.06 8.37 -7.69
N ARG A 625 -26.45 8.75 -8.92
CA ARG A 625 -27.81 8.51 -9.43
C ARG A 625 -28.02 7.07 -9.91
N ALA A 626 -26.96 6.42 -10.39
CA ALA A 626 -27.01 5.11 -11.02
C ALA A 626 -26.92 3.95 -10.03
N GLY A 627 -26.10 4.08 -8.98
CA GLY A 627 -25.89 3.04 -7.97
C GLY A 627 -25.63 3.59 -6.57
N GLY A 628 -25.33 2.70 -5.62
CA GLY A 628 -25.15 3.05 -4.21
C GLY A 628 -23.74 3.55 -3.90
N LEU A 629 -23.48 4.84 -4.17
CA LEU A 629 -22.22 5.49 -3.79
C LEU A 629 -22.31 6.07 -2.37
N SER A 630 -21.36 5.76 -1.49
CA SER A 630 -21.28 6.31 -0.13
C SER A 630 -19.85 6.56 0.35
N VAL A 631 -19.71 7.47 1.31
CA VAL A 631 -18.48 7.77 2.03
C VAL A 631 -18.45 6.94 3.31
N VAL A 632 -17.45 6.09 3.46
CA VAL A 632 -17.22 5.22 4.65
C VAL A 632 -16.23 5.85 5.62
N VAL A 633 -15.18 6.47 5.10
CA VAL A 633 -14.23 7.31 5.84
C VAL A 633 -14.24 8.70 5.20
N SER A 634 -14.45 9.73 6.02
CA SER A 634 -14.57 11.11 5.59
C SER A 634 -13.23 11.73 5.24
N SER A 635 -13.21 12.60 4.23
CA SER A 635 -12.09 13.52 3.95
C SER A 635 -12.60 14.95 3.81
N PRO A 636 -11.71 15.97 3.87
CA PRO A 636 -12.08 17.35 3.58
C PRO A 636 -12.70 17.54 2.19
N LEU A 637 -12.41 16.67 1.21
CA LEU A 637 -12.98 16.76 -0.14
C LEU A 637 -14.37 16.14 -0.21
N TRP A 638 -14.55 14.94 0.36
CA TRP A 638 -15.76 14.13 0.24
C TRP A 638 -16.85 14.46 1.26
N GLY A 639 -16.47 15.05 2.40
CA GLY A 639 -17.38 15.41 3.48
C GLY A 639 -17.68 14.25 4.44
N ALA A 640 -18.81 14.33 5.13
CA ALA A 640 -19.19 13.39 6.19
C ALA A 640 -19.53 11.98 5.66
N ARG A 641 -19.46 10.98 6.54
CA ARG A 641 -19.88 9.59 6.26
C ARG A 641 -21.34 9.54 5.82
N GLY A 642 -21.65 8.69 4.84
CA GLY A 642 -23.02 8.43 4.37
C GLY A 642 -23.18 8.42 2.86
N PRO A 643 -24.42 8.28 2.37
CA PRO A 643 -24.70 8.22 0.93
C PRO A 643 -24.33 9.52 0.23
N VAL A 644 -23.68 9.39 -0.93
CA VAL A 644 -23.42 10.51 -1.84
C VAL A 644 -24.65 10.72 -2.70
N THR A 645 -25.21 11.93 -2.68
CA THR A 645 -26.37 12.29 -3.51
C THR A 645 -25.93 12.97 -4.81
N PRO A 646 -26.78 13.02 -5.85
CA PRO A 646 -26.47 13.77 -7.08
C PRO A 646 -26.29 15.29 -6.90
N THR A 647 -26.60 15.83 -5.71
CA THR A 647 -26.43 17.25 -5.36
C THR A 647 -25.16 17.49 -4.52
N TRP A 648 -24.33 16.46 -4.36
CA TRP A 648 -23.04 16.53 -3.71
C TRP A 648 -22.12 17.56 -4.39
N LYS A 649 -21.27 18.21 -3.59
CA LYS A 649 -20.26 19.16 -4.05
C LYS A 649 -18.96 18.93 -3.27
N PRO A 650 -17.79 19.04 -3.92
CA PRO A 650 -16.51 18.84 -3.25
C PRO A 650 -16.24 19.94 -2.22
N ALA A 651 -15.47 19.60 -1.18
CA ALA A 651 -14.96 20.51 -0.16
C ALA A 651 -16.04 21.35 0.56
N ARG A 652 -17.26 20.80 0.69
CA ARG A 652 -18.32 21.43 1.48
C ARG A 652 -17.97 21.38 2.98
N PRO A 653 -18.18 22.47 3.73
CA PRO A 653 -18.00 22.44 5.17
C PRO A 653 -18.96 21.43 5.82
N PRO A 654 -18.56 20.78 6.93
CA PRO A 654 -19.41 19.81 7.62
C PRO A 654 -20.73 20.47 8.05
N VAL A 655 -21.86 19.84 7.69
CA VAL A 655 -23.17 20.27 8.18
C VAL A 655 -23.41 19.60 9.53
N VAL A 656 -23.79 20.38 10.55
CA VAL A 656 -24.19 19.83 11.86
C VAL A 656 -25.51 19.10 11.66
N MET A 657 -25.48 17.77 11.68
CA MET A 657 -26.68 16.94 11.62
C MET A 657 -27.31 16.85 13.02
N SER A 658 -28.60 17.18 13.13
CA SER A 658 -29.34 17.10 14.39
C SER A 658 -29.70 15.67 14.81
N ARG A 659 -29.57 14.68 13.91
CA ARG A 659 -29.84 13.25 14.17
C ARG A 659 -28.85 12.37 13.41
N LEU A 660 -28.35 11.34 14.09
CA LEU A 660 -27.54 10.29 13.48
C LEU A 660 -28.41 9.37 12.63
N SER A 661 -27.97 9.09 11.42
CA SER A 661 -28.61 8.18 10.47
C SER A 661 -27.83 6.88 10.25
N LEU A 662 -26.60 6.79 10.75
CA LEU A 662 -25.67 5.69 10.52
C LEU A 662 -25.21 5.09 11.84
N GLN A 663 -24.89 3.80 11.81
CA GLN A 663 -24.20 3.13 12.90
C GLN A 663 -22.81 3.73 13.11
N PRO A 664 -22.30 3.74 14.36
CA PRO A 664 -20.92 4.13 14.63
C PRO A 664 -19.97 3.16 13.93
N ALA A 665 -18.72 3.59 13.74
CA ALA A 665 -17.67 2.66 13.35
C ALA A 665 -17.31 1.78 14.55
N TYR A 666 -17.12 0.48 14.32
CA TYR A 666 -16.74 -0.48 15.34
C TYR A 666 -15.30 -0.95 15.17
N GLY A 667 -14.69 -1.37 16.28
CA GLY A 667 -13.44 -2.11 16.29
C GLY A 667 -13.62 -3.60 15.93
N PRO A 668 -12.54 -4.38 15.94
CA PRO A 668 -12.60 -5.84 15.76
C PRO A 668 -13.30 -6.50 16.97
N LEU A 669 -13.61 -7.79 16.82
CA LEU A 669 -14.15 -8.61 17.91
C LEU A 669 -13.09 -9.04 18.92
N PHE A 670 -13.48 -9.06 20.19
CA PHE A 670 -12.66 -9.49 21.32
C PHE A 670 -13.35 -10.57 22.14
N SER A 671 -12.57 -11.38 22.86
CA SER A 671 -13.08 -12.38 23.81
C SER A 671 -13.35 -11.83 25.20
N GLN A 672 -12.89 -10.62 25.51
CA GLN A 672 -13.14 -9.94 26.79
C GLN A 672 -13.38 -8.44 26.62
N ALA A 673 -14.24 -7.86 27.46
CA ALA A 673 -14.50 -6.42 27.47
C ALA A 673 -13.24 -5.59 27.82
N GLN A 674 -12.39 -6.10 28.73
CA GLN A 674 -11.15 -5.42 29.12
C GLN A 674 -10.20 -5.28 27.93
N ASP A 675 -10.16 -6.27 27.04
CA ASP A 675 -9.28 -6.30 25.88
C ASP A 675 -9.75 -5.32 24.81
N ALA A 676 -11.08 -5.29 24.57
CA ALA A 676 -11.72 -4.29 23.71
C ALA A 676 -11.44 -2.86 24.21
N MET A 677 -11.47 -2.66 25.55
CA MET A 677 -11.11 -1.37 26.15
C MET A 677 -9.62 -1.03 25.96
N ARG A 678 -8.71 -1.99 26.13
CA ARG A 678 -7.26 -1.75 25.90
C ARG A 678 -6.99 -1.38 24.44
N TYR A 679 -7.69 -2.01 23.50
CA TYR A 679 -7.59 -1.67 22.09
C TYR A 679 -7.96 -0.22 21.82
N VAL A 680 -9.13 0.24 22.28
CA VAL A 680 -9.54 1.64 22.06
C VAL A 680 -8.66 2.62 22.85
N HIS A 681 -8.24 2.27 24.07
CA HIS A 681 -7.32 3.06 24.90
C HIS A 681 -6.03 3.42 24.15
N ALA A 682 -5.45 2.46 23.44
CA ALA A 682 -4.25 2.68 22.64
C ALA A 682 -4.47 3.61 21.42
N ARG A 683 -5.71 3.75 20.95
CA ARG A 683 -6.08 4.52 19.74
C ARG A 683 -6.64 5.91 20.02
N MET A 684 -6.89 6.27 21.27
CA MET A 684 -7.48 7.56 21.66
C MET A 684 -6.57 8.79 21.41
N GLY A 685 -5.28 8.62 21.15
CA GLY A 685 -4.39 9.67 20.63
C GLY A 685 -4.18 10.89 21.55
N ALA A 686 -4.14 12.10 20.97
CA ALA A 686 -3.76 13.34 21.66
C ALA A 686 -4.89 14.04 22.45
N ARG A 687 -6.15 13.65 22.27
CA ARG A 687 -7.35 14.08 23.03
C ARG A 687 -7.36 15.56 23.48
N ALA A 688 -7.82 16.46 22.60
CA ALA A 688 -8.02 17.87 22.94
C ALA A 688 -9.23 18.11 23.88
N THR A 689 -10.24 17.24 23.79
CA THR A 689 -11.41 17.18 24.68
C THR A 689 -11.54 15.78 25.25
N SER A 690 -12.38 15.62 26.28
CA SER A 690 -12.79 14.29 26.74
C SER A 690 -13.38 13.49 25.57
N GLN A 691 -13.27 12.18 25.61
CA GLN A 691 -13.86 11.28 24.61
C GLN A 691 -14.63 10.16 25.29
N PHE A 692 -15.67 9.62 24.64
CA PHE A 692 -16.47 8.56 25.22
C PHE A 692 -16.97 7.56 24.17
N GLY A 693 -17.45 6.42 24.65
CA GLY A 693 -18.06 5.39 23.82
C GLY A 693 -18.57 4.23 24.65
N VAL A 694 -18.92 3.12 23.99
CA VAL A 694 -19.48 1.93 24.62
C VAL A 694 -18.83 0.65 24.13
N ILE A 695 -18.99 -0.40 24.93
CA ILE A 695 -18.64 -1.77 24.59
C ILE A 695 -19.93 -2.60 24.62
N LEU A 696 -20.19 -3.29 23.53
CA LEU A 696 -21.29 -4.22 23.36
C LEU A 696 -20.81 -5.66 23.59
N LYS A 697 -21.71 -6.52 24.07
CA LYS A 697 -21.50 -7.97 24.21
C LYS A 697 -22.55 -8.72 23.41
N ARG A 698 -22.17 -9.81 22.77
CA ARG A 698 -23.11 -10.73 22.11
C ARG A 698 -23.95 -11.49 23.14
N GLU A 699 -25.24 -11.63 22.90
CA GLU A 699 -26.19 -12.16 23.91
C GLU A 699 -25.86 -13.58 24.42
N HIS A 700 -25.32 -14.43 23.55
CA HIS A 700 -25.12 -15.87 23.84
C HIS A 700 -23.66 -16.34 23.76
N SER A 701 -22.69 -15.43 23.69
CA SER A 701 -21.27 -15.79 23.59
C SER A 701 -20.36 -14.73 24.22
N GLU A 702 -19.13 -15.13 24.55
CA GLU A 702 -18.10 -14.20 25.06
C GLU A 702 -17.42 -13.46 23.89
N GLN A 703 -18.22 -12.65 23.18
CA GLN A 703 -17.78 -11.82 22.06
C GLN A 703 -18.14 -10.36 22.34
N TYR A 704 -17.15 -9.48 22.25
CA TYR A 704 -17.24 -8.07 22.62
C TYR A 704 -16.86 -7.17 21.44
N LEU A 705 -17.62 -6.10 21.26
CA LEU A 705 -17.47 -5.13 20.19
C LEU A 705 -17.35 -3.72 20.79
N VAL A 706 -16.39 -2.91 20.35
CA VAL A 706 -16.16 -1.56 20.88
C VAL A 706 -16.48 -0.51 19.81
N THR A 707 -17.11 0.60 20.20
CA THR A 707 -17.30 1.75 19.31
C THR A 707 -16.05 2.62 19.26
N GLU A 708 -15.77 3.24 18.11
CA GLU A 708 -14.74 4.28 18.02
C GLU A 708 -15.03 5.47 18.97
N PRO A 709 -14.01 6.13 19.54
CA PRO A 709 -14.18 7.16 20.55
C PRO A 709 -14.68 8.47 19.93
N LEU A 710 -15.73 9.04 20.52
CA LEU A 710 -16.31 10.31 20.08
C LEU A 710 -15.91 11.45 21.02
N PRO A 711 -15.65 12.67 20.52
CA PRO A 711 -15.39 13.82 21.39
C PRO A 711 -16.62 14.13 22.25
N ALA A 712 -16.42 14.25 23.55
CA ALA A 712 -17.44 14.55 24.54
C ALA A 712 -17.61 16.06 24.70
N ARG A 713 -18.86 16.53 24.55
CA ARG A 713 -19.38 17.76 25.18
C ARG A 713 -20.42 17.44 26.26
N SER A 714 -21.10 16.33 26.02
CA SER A 714 -21.92 15.52 26.94
C SER A 714 -21.78 14.07 26.45
N ALA A 715 -22.14 13.08 27.28
CA ALA A 715 -22.04 11.66 26.91
C ALA A 715 -23.43 11.02 26.83
N LEU A 716 -24.01 10.95 25.62
CA LEU A 716 -25.36 10.40 25.40
C LEU A 716 -25.35 9.30 24.36
N LEU A 717 -26.17 8.26 24.56
CA LEU A 717 -26.32 7.17 23.58
C LEU A 717 -26.77 7.67 22.20
N GLY A 718 -27.55 8.76 22.13
CA GLY A 718 -28.02 9.35 20.86
C GLY A 718 -26.96 10.08 20.05
N GLN A 719 -25.75 10.23 20.59
CA GLN A 719 -24.57 10.69 19.87
C GLN A 719 -23.73 9.52 19.32
N ILE A 720 -24.02 8.28 19.72
CA ILE A 720 -23.34 7.08 19.24
C ILE A 720 -24.24 6.32 18.27
N PHE A 721 -25.48 6.04 18.67
CA PHE A 721 -26.39 5.18 17.93
C PHE A 721 -27.55 5.96 17.29
N PRO A 722 -27.92 5.61 16.04
CA PRO A 722 -29.11 6.15 15.42
C PRO A 722 -30.37 5.60 16.08
N ARG A 723 -31.44 6.39 16.07
CA ARG A 723 -32.79 5.92 16.42
C ARG A 723 -33.57 5.67 15.13
N PRO A 724 -34.11 4.46 14.91
CA PRO A 724 -35.01 4.20 13.80
C PRO A 724 -36.19 5.18 13.82
N PHE A 725 -36.67 5.56 12.62
CA PHE A 725 -37.79 6.48 12.52
C PHE A 725 -39.02 5.91 13.24
N GLY A 726 -39.61 6.69 14.15
CA GLY A 726 -40.76 6.27 14.97
C GLY A 726 -40.44 5.40 16.20
N SER A 727 -39.17 5.04 16.43
CA SER A 727 -38.74 4.28 17.61
C SER A 727 -38.22 5.20 18.72
N THR A 728 -38.51 4.84 19.97
CA THR A 728 -37.87 5.42 21.15
C THR A 728 -36.50 4.78 21.44
N ASP A 729 -36.27 3.57 20.92
CA ASP A 729 -35.07 2.77 21.18
C ASP A 729 -33.94 3.04 20.19
N TYR A 730 -32.71 2.80 20.64
CA TYR A 730 -31.51 2.87 19.82
C TYR A 730 -31.33 1.59 18.99
N SER A 731 -30.81 1.73 17.78
CA SER A 731 -30.43 0.58 16.96
C SER A 731 -28.99 0.18 17.27
N PHE A 732 -28.80 -1.00 17.83
CA PHE A 732 -27.48 -1.62 18.05
C PHE A 732 -27.13 -2.61 16.92
N ALA A 733 -25.89 -3.08 16.91
CA ALA A 733 -25.48 -4.20 16.07
C ALA A 733 -26.33 -5.45 16.37
N ALA A 734 -26.74 -6.19 15.33
CA ALA A 734 -27.67 -7.31 15.49
C ALA A 734 -27.10 -8.40 16.42
N GLY A 735 -27.87 -8.79 17.45
CA GLY A 735 -27.48 -9.78 18.44
C GLY A 735 -26.51 -9.29 19.53
N PHE A 736 -26.25 -7.98 19.59
CA PHE A 736 -25.41 -7.35 20.60
C PHE A 736 -26.22 -6.47 21.55
N ILE A 737 -25.84 -6.51 22.82
CA ILE A 737 -26.40 -5.71 23.91
C ILE A 737 -25.33 -4.82 24.57
N LEU A 738 -25.74 -3.74 25.21
CA LEU A 738 -24.82 -2.85 25.95
C LEU A 738 -24.21 -3.58 27.15
N ASN A 739 -22.88 -3.59 27.24
CA ASN A 739 -22.16 -4.29 28.31
C ASN A 739 -21.41 -3.35 29.24
N ALA A 740 -20.68 -2.39 28.68
CA ALA A 740 -19.84 -1.45 29.41
C ALA A 740 -19.77 -0.10 28.68
N VAL A 741 -19.35 0.93 29.40
CA VAL A 741 -19.19 2.29 28.91
C VAL A 741 -17.78 2.77 29.22
N TYR A 742 -17.25 3.70 28.43
CA TYR A 742 -15.92 4.23 28.67
C TYR A 742 -15.84 5.74 28.45
N MET A 743 -14.92 6.37 29.18
CA MET A 743 -14.56 7.77 28.98
C MET A 743 -13.06 7.97 29.13
N ALA A 744 -12.53 8.89 28.32
CA ALA A 744 -11.15 9.28 28.31
C ALA A 744 -11.02 10.76 28.66
N THR A 745 -10.09 11.05 29.55
CA THR A 745 -9.78 12.41 29.98
C THR A 745 -8.93 13.16 28.94
N PRO A 746 -9.08 14.49 28.81
CA PRO A 746 -8.32 15.28 27.85
C PRO A 746 -6.84 15.31 28.27
N LYS A 747 -5.91 15.37 27.31
CA LYS A 747 -4.47 15.46 27.63
C LYS A 747 -4.08 16.80 28.26
N THR A 748 -4.80 17.85 27.91
CA THR A 748 -4.66 19.18 28.49
C THR A 748 -5.91 19.44 29.34
N PRO A 749 -5.79 19.59 30.67
CA PRO A 749 -6.94 19.84 31.53
C PRO A 749 -7.68 21.12 31.10
N VAL A 750 -9.00 21.04 31.00
CA VAL A 750 -9.86 22.18 30.60
C VAL A 750 -10.00 23.20 31.73
N ALA A 751 -9.91 22.75 32.98
CA ALA A 751 -9.85 23.59 34.17
C ALA A 751 -8.38 23.77 34.63
N LEU A 752 -8.09 24.89 35.32
CA LEU A 752 -6.86 25.06 36.11
C LEU A 752 -6.80 23.92 37.13
N ALA A 753 -6.20 22.79 36.76
CA ALA A 753 -6.04 21.66 37.65
C ALA A 753 -5.15 22.11 38.82
N THR A 754 -5.63 21.91 40.05
CA THR A 754 -4.94 22.36 41.25
C THR A 754 -3.71 21.54 41.59
N ASP A 755 -3.62 20.31 41.10
CA ASP A 755 -2.43 19.45 41.14
C ASP A 755 -2.42 18.39 40.02
N ASP A 756 -1.26 17.74 39.83
CA ASP A 756 -1.07 16.71 38.79
C ASP A 756 -1.87 15.42 39.04
N VAL A 757 -2.22 15.11 40.30
CA VAL A 757 -2.98 13.91 40.67
C VAL A 757 -4.43 14.04 40.22
N PHE A 758 -5.05 15.20 40.43
CA PHE A 758 -6.37 15.51 39.90
C PHE A 758 -6.35 15.61 38.38
N ALA A 759 -5.32 16.23 37.81
CA ALA A 759 -5.16 16.33 36.36
C ALA A 759 -5.06 14.96 35.65
N ASP A 760 -4.64 13.91 36.37
CA ASP A 760 -4.58 12.53 35.88
C ASP A 760 -5.81 11.67 36.24
N PHE A 761 -6.87 12.25 36.80
CA PHE A 761 -8.12 11.54 37.05
C PHE A 761 -9.31 12.22 36.37
N ILE A 762 -10.46 11.53 36.35
CA ILE A 762 -11.68 12.03 35.71
C ILE A 762 -12.27 13.21 36.51
N ALA A 763 -12.59 14.30 35.80
CA ALA A 763 -13.23 15.46 36.40
C ALA A 763 -14.63 15.09 36.92
N PRO A 764 -15.14 15.73 37.99
CA PRO A 764 -16.47 15.45 38.53
C PRO A 764 -17.59 15.56 37.49
N SER A 765 -17.55 16.55 36.59
CA SER A 765 -18.54 16.70 35.51
C SER A 765 -18.54 15.52 34.54
N ASP A 766 -17.35 15.09 34.13
CA ASP A 766 -17.13 13.99 33.20
C ASP A 766 -17.53 12.64 33.85
N LEU A 767 -17.28 12.49 35.16
CA LEU A 767 -17.72 11.33 35.93
C LEU A 767 -19.25 11.25 36.04
N ILE A 768 -19.93 12.38 36.20
CA ILE A 768 -21.40 12.45 36.17
C ILE A 768 -21.91 12.04 34.79
N ASP A 769 -21.33 12.56 33.71
CA ASP A 769 -21.68 12.19 32.33
C ASP A 769 -21.49 10.68 32.08
N LEU A 770 -20.37 10.11 32.56
CA LEU A 770 -20.11 8.67 32.48
C LEU A 770 -21.12 7.85 33.28
N ALA A 771 -21.51 8.31 34.47
CA ALA A 771 -22.54 7.66 35.29
C ALA A 771 -23.92 7.71 34.64
N VAL A 772 -24.29 8.85 34.04
CA VAL A 772 -25.54 9.01 33.27
C VAL A 772 -25.55 8.06 32.07
N LEU A 773 -24.46 7.97 31.31
CA LEU A 773 -24.33 7.03 30.20
C LEU A 773 -24.45 5.58 30.68
N SER A 774 -23.83 5.24 31.81
CA SER A 774 -23.97 3.91 32.43
C SER A 774 -25.40 3.59 32.85
N SER A 775 -26.16 4.59 33.34
CA SER A 775 -27.58 4.41 33.68
C SER A 775 -28.40 4.12 32.43
N MET A 776 -28.24 4.93 31.37
CA MET A 776 -28.93 4.71 30.09
C MET A 776 -28.62 3.32 29.52
N ALA A 777 -27.37 2.87 29.64
CA ALA A 777 -26.98 1.54 29.18
C ALA A 777 -27.64 0.40 29.99
N ARG A 778 -27.86 0.60 31.29
CA ARG A 778 -28.61 -0.32 32.14
C ARG A 778 -30.09 -0.38 31.75
N ASP A 779 -30.72 0.77 31.54
CA ASP A 779 -32.16 0.86 31.21
C ASP A 779 -32.48 0.13 29.89
N HIS A 780 -31.54 0.11 28.95
CA HIS A 780 -31.63 -0.66 27.71
C HIS A 780 -31.24 -2.14 27.85
N SER A 781 -30.94 -2.62 29.07
CA SER A 781 -30.61 -4.01 29.39
C SER A 781 -31.55 -4.54 30.50
N PRO A 782 -32.84 -4.81 30.20
CA PRO A 782 -33.89 -5.03 31.22
C PRO A 782 -33.61 -6.21 32.17
N TRP A 783 -32.87 -7.21 31.71
CA TRP A 783 -32.49 -8.40 32.49
C TRP A 783 -31.37 -8.14 33.50
N ARG A 784 -30.76 -6.94 33.47
CA ARG A 784 -29.59 -6.58 34.26
C ARG A 784 -29.98 -5.78 35.51
N SER A 785 -29.68 -6.33 36.69
CA SER A 785 -29.88 -5.63 37.96
C SER A 785 -28.68 -4.77 38.37
N ASP A 786 -27.48 -5.11 37.90
CA ASP A 786 -26.23 -4.38 38.13
C ASP A 786 -25.99 -3.25 37.13
N TYR A 787 -25.24 -2.23 37.55
CA TYR A 787 -24.80 -1.17 36.63
C TYR A 787 -23.66 -1.67 35.72
N PRO A 788 -23.68 -1.33 34.42
CA PRO A 788 -22.59 -1.60 33.49
C PRO A 788 -21.22 -1.15 34.02
N GLN A 789 -20.17 -1.88 33.61
CA GLN A 789 -18.80 -1.52 33.95
C GLN A 789 -18.41 -0.21 33.27
N MET A 790 -17.78 0.69 34.01
CA MET A 790 -17.26 1.96 33.52
C MET A 790 -15.74 1.87 33.40
N PHE A 791 -15.19 2.22 32.25
CA PHE A 791 -13.74 2.30 32.04
C PHE A 791 -13.29 3.76 31.93
N ILE A 792 -12.20 4.09 32.60
CA ILE A 792 -11.64 5.44 32.65
C ILE A 792 -10.21 5.40 32.12
N SER A 793 -9.98 6.08 30.99
CA SER A 793 -8.65 6.30 30.43
C SER A 793 -8.08 7.63 30.93
N THR A 794 -6.99 7.56 31.69
CA THR A 794 -6.38 8.74 32.31
C THR A 794 -5.49 9.53 31.35
N ARG A 795 -5.13 10.75 31.75
CA ARG A 795 -4.31 11.69 31.00
C ARG A 795 -2.95 11.10 30.64
N ASN A 796 -2.28 10.51 31.62
CA ASN A 796 -0.95 9.91 31.53
C ASN A 796 -1.00 8.41 31.20
N GLY A 797 -2.13 7.90 30.69
CA GLY A 797 -2.21 6.58 30.07
C GLY A 797 -2.51 5.41 31.00
N ALA A 798 -2.87 5.63 32.26
CA ALA A 798 -3.44 4.58 33.10
C ALA A 798 -4.85 4.23 32.62
N LEU A 799 -5.26 2.99 32.86
CA LEU A 799 -6.60 2.49 32.55
C LEU A 799 -7.22 1.95 33.84
N LEU A 800 -8.37 2.49 34.20
CA LEU A 800 -9.10 2.12 35.40
C LEU A 800 -10.42 1.46 35.00
N SER A 801 -10.85 0.47 35.77
CA SER A 801 -12.21 -0.04 35.73
C SER A 801 -12.95 0.31 37.01
N TYR A 802 -14.19 0.73 36.87
CA TYR A 802 -15.05 1.11 37.97
C TYR A 802 -16.44 0.48 37.81
N ARG A 803 -16.94 -0.13 38.90
CA ARG A 803 -18.30 -0.66 38.99
C ARG A 803 -18.98 -0.06 40.21
N THR A 804 -20.09 0.63 40.01
CA THR A 804 -20.84 1.23 41.11
C THR A 804 -21.86 0.26 41.68
N GLU A 805 -22.02 0.27 43.01
CA GLU A 805 -23.10 -0.45 43.69
C GLU A 805 -24.37 0.41 43.77
N ASN A 806 -24.22 1.74 43.79
CA ASN A 806 -25.32 2.70 43.85
C ASN A 806 -24.95 4.00 43.11
N LEU A 807 -25.59 4.24 41.97
CA LEU A 807 -25.32 5.41 41.11
C LEU A 807 -25.57 6.75 41.82
N ASN A 808 -26.48 6.80 42.81
CA ASN A 808 -26.73 8.03 43.57
C ASN A 808 -25.49 8.51 44.33
N THR A 809 -24.57 7.61 44.71
CA THR A 809 -23.30 8.00 45.34
C THR A 809 -22.41 8.83 44.40
N LEU A 810 -22.56 8.65 43.08
CA LEU A 810 -21.86 9.40 42.05
C LEU A 810 -22.61 10.66 41.64
N LEU A 811 -23.93 10.56 41.46
CA LEU A 811 -24.78 11.69 41.05
C LEU A 811 -24.90 12.78 42.13
N VAL A 812 -24.68 12.42 43.40
CA VAL A 812 -24.82 13.29 44.59
C VAL A 812 -23.42 13.61 45.18
N LEU A 813 -22.33 13.42 44.42
CA LEU A 813 -20.95 13.72 44.87
C LEU A 813 -20.81 15.15 45.42
N ASP A 814 -21.56 16.10 44.86
CA ASP A 814 -21.62 17.50 45.28
C ASP A 814 -22.32 17.72 46.63
N SER A 815 -23.30 16.88 47.00
CA SER A 815 -24.09 17.08 48.22
C SER A 815 -23.47 16.40 49.44
N ALA A 816 -22.64 15.38 49.24
CA ALA A 816 -21.94 14.66 50.30
C ALA A 816 -20.68 15.38 50.82
N SER A 817 -20.36 16.59 50.35
CA SER A 817 -19.11 17.32 50.63
C SER A 817 -19.31 18.63 51.41
N GLY A 818 -20.55 18.99 51.79
CA GLY A 818 -20.91 20.23 52.49
C GLY A 818 -22.02 21.02 51.77
N PRO A 819 -22.48 22.17 52.30
CA PRO A 819 -23.63 22.87 51.75
C PRO A 819 -23.32 23.51 50.37
N HIS A 820 -23.97 22.99 49.33
CA HIS A 820 -24.21 23.58 47.99
C HIS A 820 -22.99 24.05 47.16
N THR A 821 -21.76 23.69 47.53
CA THR A 821 -20.56 24.05 46.75
C THR A 821 -20.11 22.86 45.89
N PRO A 822 -20.04 22.97 44.55
CA PRO A 822 -19.62 21.87 43.67
C PRO A 822 -18.24 21.32 44.05
N VAL A 823 -18.02 20.00 43.94
CA VAL A 823 -16.74 19.33 44.22
C VAL A 823 -15.59 19.95 43.43
N GLN A 824 -15.86 20.37 42.19
CA GLN A 824 -14.88 21.07 41.36
C GLN A 824 -14.40 22.38 42.02
N VAL A 825 -15.29 23.13 42.67
CA VAL A 825 -14.94 24.38 43.37
C VAL A 825 -14.13 24.08 44.63
N LEU A 826 -14.47 23.01 45.36
CA LEU A 826 -13.71 22.57 46.55
C LEU A 826 -12.30 22.10 46.19
N LEU A 827 -12.13 21.43 45.05
CA LEU A 827 -10.83 21.03 44.50
C LEU A 827 -10.03 22.24 44.03
N ASN A 828 -10.67 23.20 43.36
CA ASN A 828 -10.05 24.42 42.86
C ASN A 828 -9.58 25.37 43.98
N ASN A 829 -10.30 25.41 45.10
CA ASN A 829 -9.97 26.25 46.27
C ASN A 829 -9.10 25.51 47.32
N HIS A 830 -8.60 24.30 47.00
CA HIS A 830 -7.80 23.45 47.90
C HIS A 830 -8.48 23.04 49.22
N THR A 831 -9.81 23.15 49.32
CA THR A 831 -10.59 22.71 50.48
C THR A 831 -10.74 21.19 50.53
N LEU A 832 -10.72 20.54 49.36
CA LEU A 832 -10.70 19.08 49.20
C LEU A 832 -9.38 18.68 48.54
N ARG A 833 -8.65 17.70 49.11
CA ARG A 833 -7.43 17.17 48.49
C ARG A 833 -7.78 16.15 47.41
N SER A 834 -7.01 16.14 46.32
CA SER A 834 -7.21 15.26 45.16
C SER A 834 -7.23 13.76 45.49
N PRO A 835 -6.33 13.23 46.36
CA PRO A 835 -6.41 11.83 46.78
C PRO A 835 -7.68 11.51 47.59
N ASP A 836 -8.23 12.46 48.33
CA ASP A 836 -9.44 12.26 49.11
C ASP A 836 -10.68 12.20 48.20
N TYR A 837 -10.70 12.97 47.10
CA TYR A 837 -11.70 12.81 46.03
C TYR A 837 -11.65 11.42 45.40
N ILE A 838 -10.45 10.96 45.00
CA ILE A 838 -10.28 9.62 44.39
C ILE A 838 -10.74 8.52 45.35
N ARG A 839 -10.32 8.56 46.63
CA ARG A 839 -10.75 7.59 47.64
C ARG A 839 -12.24 7.61 47.88
N LYS A 840 -12.88 8.79 47.82
CA LYS A 840 -14.33 8.93 47.94
C LYS A 840 -15.05 8.26 46.78
N VAL A 841 -14.62 8.49 45.54
CA VAL A 841 -15.14 7.80 44.36
C VAL A 841 -14.92 6.29 44.48
N ALA A 842 -13.72 5.86 44.87
CA ALA A 842 -13.39 4.45 45.08
C ALA A 842 -14.27 3.80 46.18
N SER A 843 -14.66 4.55 47.21
CA SER A 843 -15.52 4.04 48.29
C SER A 843 -16.98 3.85 47.87
N GLY A 844 -17.43 4.49 46.78
CA GLY A 844 -18.77 4.35 46.23
C GLY A 844 -18.99 3.10 45.38
N GLY A 845 -17.94 2.29 45.17
CA GLY A 845 -18.01 1.09 44.34
C GLY A 845 -16.71 0.27 44.34
N HIS A 846 -16.50 -0.47 43.26
CA HIS A 846 -15.31 -1.29 43.04
C HIS A 846 -14.46 -0.65 41.94
N MET A 847 -13.29 -0.11 42.29
CA MET A 847 -12.34 0.49 41.36
C MET A 847 -11.04 -0.30 41.32
N ASP A 848 -10.58 -0.66 40.12
CA ASP A 848 -9.32 -1.35 39.88
C ASP A 848 -8.46 -0.62 38.86
N VAL A 849 -7.15 -0.64 39.09
CA VAL A 849 -6.13 -0.22 38.13
C VAL A 849 -5.80 -1.40 37.21
N LEU A 850 -6.17 -1.29 35.93
CA LEU A 850 -5.89 -2.30 34.89
C LEU A 850 -4.57 -2.02 34.17
N LEU A 851 -4.30 -0.76 33.84
CA LEU A 851 -3.00 -0.31 33.34
C LEU A 851 -2.45 0.79 34.26
N THR A 852 -1.18 0.65 34.62
CA THR A 852 -0.46 1.51 35.56
C THR A 852 0.22 2.67 34.85
N ASN A 853 0.46 3.75 35.58
CA ASN A 853 1.37 4.83 35.21
C ASN A 853 2.08 5.36 36.47
N ASN A 854 2.75 6.51 36.39
CA ASN A 854 3.46 7.06 37.55
C ASN A 854 2.52 7.38 38.73
N VAL A 855 1.31 7.91 38.49
CA VAL A 855 0.34 8.25 39.55
C VAL A 855 -0.33 6.97 40.08
N TRP A 856 -0.76 6.10 39.17
CA TRP A 856 -1.40 4.80 39.39
C TRP A 856 -0.36 3.69 39.32
N ALA A 857 0.61 3.70 40.24
CA ALA A 857 1.81 2.87 40.17
C ALA A 857 1.58 1.37 40.49
N ALA A 858 0.48 1.03 41.18
CA ALA A 858 0.15 -0.35 41.56
C ALA A 858 -1.10 -0.84 40.83
N PRO A 859 -1.07 -2.01 40.17
CA PRO A 859 -2.26 -2.63 39.60
C PRO A 859 -3.17 -3.21 40.70
N GLY A 860 -4.45 -3.40 40.39
CA GLY A 860 -5.43 -4.00 41.30
C GLY A 860 -6.30 -2.99 42.05
N ARG A 861 -6.90 -3.42 43.16
CA ARG A 861 -8.00 -2.70 43.82
C ARG A 861 -7.54 -1.41 44.47
N VAL A 862 -8.25 -0.33 44.17
CA VAL A 862 -8.08 0.97 44.83
C VAL A 862 -8.87 0.97 46.13
N THR A 863 -8.17 1.02 47.26
CA THR A 863 -8.77 1.00 48.61
C THR A 863 -8.65 2.38 49.28
N SER A 864 -9.22 2.52 50.48
CA SER A 864 -9.05 3.73 51.31
C SER A 864 -7.57 4.01 51.67
N ALA A 865 -6.71 3.00 51.63
CA ALA A 865 -5.27 3.12 51.87
C ALA A 865 -4.47 3.56 50.64
N TRP A 866 -5.09 3.67 49.46
CA TRP A 866 -4.39 4.04 48.22
C TRP A 866 -3.69 5.40 48.35
N GLN A 867 -2.48 5.49 47.80
CA GLN A 867 -1.68 6.70 47.73
C GLN A 867 -1.13 6.89 46.30
N PRO A 868 -1.10 8.13 45.77
CA PRO A 868 -0.51 8.39 44.46
C PRO A 868 1.00 8.11 44.50
N TYR A 869 1.57 7.63 43.39
CA TYR A 869 3.00 7.30 43.23
C TYR A 869 3.52 6.16 44.14
N ALA A 870 2.66 5.52 44.92
CA ALA A 870 3.08 4.46 45.83
C ALA A 870 3.35 3.14 45.07
N PRO A 871 4.54 2.51 45.23
CA PRO A 871 4.86 1.25 44.57
C PRO A 871 4.01 0.10 45.13
N ALA A 872 3.78 -0.92 44.29
CA ALA A 872 2.89 -2.07 44.55
C ALA A 872 3.16 -2.85 45.86
N ALA A 873 4.36 -2.75 46.43
CA ALA A 873 4.74 -3.44 47.67
C ALA A 873 3.99 -2.96 48.93
N ALA A 874 3.18 -1.90 48.85
CA ALA A 874 2.55 -1.27 50.03
C ALA A 874 1.07 -1.62 50.25
N LEU A 875 0.37 -2.30 49.33
CA LEU A 875 -1.10 -2.34 49.32
C LEU A 875 -1.64 -3.72 48.91
N SER A 876 -1.98 -4.56 49.91
CA SER A 876 -2.76 -5.83 49.87
C SER A 876 -1.98 -7.16 49.85
N ASN A 877 -2.42 -8.10 50.72
CA ASN A 877 -1.96 -9.50 50.83
C ASN A 877 -2.76 -10.48 49.95
N GLU A 878 -3.69 -9.98 49.12
CA GLU A 878 -4.53 -10.81 48.25
C GLU A 878 -3.89 -10.92 46.85
N PRO A 879 -3.62 -12.14 46.34
CA PRO A 879 -3.08 -12.30 45.00
C PRO A 879 -4.10 -11.82 43.96
N ALA A 880 -3.68 -10.88 43.11
CA ALA A 880 -4.52 -10.35 42.04
C ALA A 880 -5.06 -11.48 41.13
N PRO A 881 -6.31 -11.39 40.65
CA PRO A 881 -6.87 -12.40 39.76
C PRO A 881 -6.05 -12.51 38.48
N ASN A 882 -5.71 -13.73 38.08
CA ASN A 882 -4.93 -13.99 36.88
C ASN A 882 -5.81 -13.93 35.61
N VAL A 883 -6.18 -12.71 35.20
CA VAL A 883 -6.88 -12.45 33.94
C VAL A 883 -5.82 -12.13 32.88
N PRO A 884 -5.62 -12.99 31.87
CA PRO A 884 -4.62 -12.75 30.84
C PRO A 884 -5.11 -11.68 29.86
N ALA A 885 -4.19 -10.82 29.41
CA ALA A 885 -4.50 -9.81 28.41
C ALA A 885 -4.44 -10.43 27.02
N LEU A 886 -5.58 -10.50 26.35
CA LEU A 886 -5.67 -11.06 25.01
C LEU A 886 -5.78 -9.97 23.94
N GLY A 887 -5.43 -10.33 22.70
CA GLY A 887 -5.62 -9.53 21.50
C GLY A 887 -7.01 -9.74 20.86
N PRO A 888 -7.23 -9.21 19.65
CA PRO A 888 -8.48 -9.43 18.92
C PRO A 888 -8.61 -10.87 18.41
N MET A 889 -9.82 -11.23 18.00
CA MET A 889 -10.13 -12.54 17.43
C MET A 889 -9.70 -12.64 15.96
N PHE A 890 -9.17 -13.80 15.56
CA PHE A 890 -8.71 -14.12 14.20
C PHE A 890 -9.33 -15.41 13.68
N SER A 891 -9.45 -15.51 12.35
CA SER A 891 -9.89 -16.73 11.67
C SER A 891 -8.85 -17.84 11.63
N HIS A 892 -7.56 -17.52 11.82
CA HIS A 892 -6.47 -18.48 11.67
C HIS A 892 -5.35 -18.24 12.67
N VAL A 893 -4.72 -19.33 13.14
CA VAL A 893 -3.64 -19.30 14.15
C VAL A 893 -2.42 -18.50 13.70
N ASP A 894 -2.04 -18.60 12.42
CA ASP A 894 -0.87 -17.88 11.88
C ASP A 894 -1.09 -16.36 11.89
N ASP A 895 -2.32 -15.88 11.64
CA ASP A 895 -2.65 -14.45 11.67
C ASP A 895 -2.62 -13.92 13.11
N ALA A 896 -3.10 -14.72 14.07
CA ALA A 896 -3.02 -14.42 15.50
C ALA A 896 -1.56 -14.34 15.99
N ALA A 897 -0.70 -15.28 15.57
CA ALA A 897 0.73 -15.25 15.89
C ALA A 897 1.43 -14.06 15.22
N LEU A 898 1.08 -13.74 13.97
CA LEU A 898 1.61 -12.60 13.23
C LEU A 898 1.24 -11.26 13.89
N TYR A 899 0.04 -11.15 14.45
CA TYR A 899 -0.37 -10.00 15.26
C TYR A 899 0.57 -9.78 16.45
N SER A 900 0.83 -10.82 17.25
CA SER A 900 1.75 -10.71 18.39
C SER A 900 3.18 -10.42 17.93
N HIS A 901 3.63 -11.05 16.86
CA HIS A 901 4.96 -10.81 16.29
C HIS A 901 5.19 -9.32 15.93
N ARG A 902 4.23 -8.69 15.24
CA ARG A 902 4.34 -7.28 14.82
C ARG A 902 4.34 -6.27 15.96
N LYS A 903 3.89 -6.67 17.16
CA LYS A 903 3.93 -5.83 18.36
C LYS A 903 5.23 -5.95 19.16
N MET A 904 6.06 -6.96 18.88
CA MET A 904 7.33 -7.14 19.56
C MET A 904 8.37 -6.17 19.00
N VAL A 905 9.15 -5.54 19.87
CA VAL A 905 10.23 -4.64 19.47
C VAL A 905 11.48 -5.46 19.11
N LEU A 906 12.07 -5.17 17.95
CA LEU A 906 13.29 -5.81 17.45
C LEU A 906 14.51 -4.89 17.60
N PRO A 907 15.69 -5.39 18.01
CA PRO A 907 15.91 -6.71 18.60
C PRO A 907 15.19 -6.85 19.96
N HIS A 908 14.84 -8.07 20.33
CA HIS A 908 14.07 -8.33 21.54
C HIS A 908 14.89 -7.95 22.79
N ALA A 909 14.33 -7.15 23.68
CA ALA A 909 15.01 -6.73 24.90
C ALA A 909 14.88 -7.74 26.04
N GLN A 910 13.81 -8.55 26.02
CA GLN A 910 13.43 -9.46 27.10
C GLN A 910 12.94 -10.78 26.49
N LYS A 911 13.01 -11.87 27.26
CA LYS A 911 12.42 -13.14 26.87
C LYS A 911 10.90 -13.05 26.98
N ILE A 912 10.20 -13.46 25.93
CA ILE A 912 8.74 -13.50 25.86
C ILE A 912 8.31 -14.94 25.61
N VAL A 913 7.40 -15.43 26.43
CA VAL A 913 6.70 -16.71 26.22
C VAL A 913 5.21 -16.41 26.19
N GLY A 914 4.65 -16.38 24.99
CA GLY A 914 3.24 -16.16 24.69
C GLY A 914 2.47 -17.45 24.45
N ALA A 915 1.17 -17.31 24.22
CA ALA A 915 0.27 -18.40 23.85
C ALA A 915 -0.77 -17.91 22.84
N VAL A 916 -1.30 -18.83 22.02
CA VAL A 916 -2.50 -18.60 21.21
C VAL A 916 -3.57 -19.57 21.68
N PHE A 917 -4.80 -19.06 21.83
CA PHE A 917 -5.97 -19.79 22.28
C PHE A 917 -6.92 -20.06 21.12
N TYR A 918 -7.67 -21.16 21.19
CA TYR A 918 -8.68 -21.55 20.21
C TYR A 918 -9.99 -21.93 20.90
N SER A 919 -11.10 -21.54 20.27
CA SER A 919 -12.46 -21.97 20.63
C SER A 919 -13.04 -22.81 19.49
N SER A 920 -13.37 -24.07 19.77
CA SER A 920 -14.04 -24.95 18.79
C SER A 920 -15.49 -24.55 18.56
N ALA A 921 -16.13 -23.89 19.53
CA ALA A 921 -17.52 -23.42 19.41
C ALA A 921 -17.63 -22.21 18.49
N ASP A 922 -16.65 -21.29 18.55
CA ASP A 922 -16.63 -20.08 17.74
C ASP A 922 -15.80 -20.25 16.45
N THR A 923 -14.92 -21.25 16.38
CA THR A 923 -13.89 -21.42 15.32
C THR A 923 -12.98 -20.20 15.18
N LEU A 924 -12.56 -19.63 16.32
CA LEU A 924 -11.76 -18.40 16.41
C LEU A 924 -10.49 -18.61 17.23
N TYR A 925 -9.45 -17.87 16.85
CA TYR A 925 -8.15 -17.84 17.49
C TYR A 925 -7.93 -16.50 18.18
N VAL A 926 -7.32 -16.52 19.36
CA VAL A 926 -7.05 -15.32 20.15
C VAL A 926 -5.60 -15.35 20.65
N PRO A 927 -4.75 -14.38 20.31
CA PRO A 927 -3.38 -14.33 20.79
C PRO A 927 -3.27 -13.68 22.18
N LEU A 928 -2.29 -14.11 22.97
CA LEU A 928 -1.86 -13.38 24.17
C LEU A 928 -1.06 -12.12 23.77
N GLU A 929 -1.33 -11.00 24.43
CA GLU A 929 -0.57 -9.77 24.23
C GLU A 929 0.90 -9.99 24.65
N PRO A 930 1.89 -9.68 23.78
CA PRO A 930 3.29 -10.02 24.04
C PRO A 930 3.92 -9.18 25.15
N GLN A 931 3.40 -7.98 25.40
CA GLN A 931 3.87 -7.07 26.44
C GLN A 931 2.74 -6.15 26.92
N ILE A 932 2.71 -5.87 28.22
CA ILE A 932 1.74 -4.95 28.84
C ILE A 932 2.48 -4.05 29.83
N ASN A 933 2.37 -2.72 29.70
CA ASN A 933 3.05 -1.75 30.57
C ASN A 933 4.55 -2.04 30.77
N GLY A 934 5.24 -2.47 29.71
CA GLY A 934 6.66 -2.82 29.79
C GLY A 934 6.96 -4.23 30.30
N VAL A 935 5.97 -4.97 30.84
CA VAL A 935 6.14 -6.33 31.35
C VAL A 935 5.90 -7.35 30.23
N PRO A 936 6.87 -8.25 29.94
CA PRO A 936 6.76 -9.22 28.87
C PRO A 936 5.80 -10.36 29.27
N ALA A 937 5.15 -10.97 28.28
CA ALA A 937 4.30 -12.12 28.52
C ALA A 937 5.13 -13.31 29.02
N ASN A 938 4.62 -13.96 30.07
CA ASN A 938 5.17 -15.18 30.65
C ASN A 938 4.05 -16.20 30.82
N ALA A 939 3.75 -16.93 29.75
CA ALA A 939 2.70 -17.93 29.70
C ALA A 939 3.03 -19.17 30.54
N GLN A 940 4.31 -19.45 30.80
CA GLN A 940 4.74 -20.56 31.65
C GLN A 940 4.22 -20.41 33.08
N ASP A 941 4.34 -19.21 33.65
CA ASP A 941 3.95 -18.95 35.03
C ASP A 941 2.51 -18.46 35.20
N ARG A 942 1.81 -18.16 34.09
CA ARG A 942 0.48 -17.55 34.13
C ARG A 942 -0.59 -18.29 33.34
N ILE A 943 -0.25 -19.07 32.33
CA ILE A 943 -1.22 -19.72 31.44
C ILE A 943 -1.16 -21.24 31.58
N PHE A 944 0.02 -21.83 31.47
CA PHE A 944 0.22 -23.28 31.49
C PHE A 944 0.28 -23.83 32.92
N LEU A 945 -0.76 -23.54 33.71
CA LEU A 945 -0.89 -23.96 35.11
C LEU A 945 -1.97 -25.04 35.23
N ASN A 946 -1.62 -26.18 35.85
CA ASN A 946 -2.56 -27.27 36.12
C ASN A 946 -2.87 -27.32 37.62
N ALA A 947 -4.16 -27.30 37.98
CA ALA A 947 -4.61 -27.24 39.38
C ALA A 947 -4.15 -28.43 40.24
N LEU A 948 -4.10 -29.64 39.65
CA LEU A 948 -3.63 -30.84 40.35
C LEU A 948 -2.12 -30.76 40.59
N PHE A 949 -1.39 -30.27 39.59
CA PHE A 949 0.06 -30.09 39.67
C PHE A 949 0.47 -29.02 40.70
N GLU A 950 -0.19 -27.85 40.69
CA GLU A 950 0.05 -26.76 41.67
C GLU A 950 -0.16 -27.26 43.11
N ARG A 951 -1.23 -28.03 43.36
CA ARG A 951 -1.48 -28.62 44.69
C ARG A 951 -0.39 -29.60 45.11
N SER A 952 0.11 -30.42 44.19
CA SER A 952 1.15 -31.42 44.49
C SER A 952 2.52 -30.80 44.78
N SER A 953 2.81 -29.63 44.22
CA SER A 953 4.09 -28.91 44.36
C SER A 953 4.11 -27.90 45.51
N GLY A 954 2.97 -27.66 46.18
CA GLY A 954 2.84 -26.65 47.23
C GLY A 954 2.86 -25.20 46.71
N SER A 955 2.89 -25.01 45.38
CA SER A 955 2.78 -23.72 44.72
C SER A 955 1.31 -23.31 44.64
N ALA A 956 0.94 -22.15 45.21
CA ALA A 956 -0.44 -21.65 45.24
C ALA A 956 -0.66 -20.52 44.21
N ARG A 957 -0.19 -20.70 42.96
CA ARG A 957 -0.37 -19.68 41.93
C ARG A 957 -1.84 -19.59 41.48
N PRO A 958 -2.39 -18.38 41.26
CA PRO A 958 -3.76 -18.22 40.79
C PRO A 958 -3.90 -18.72 39.33
N LEU A 959 -4.80 -19.68 39.12
CA LEU A 959 -5.09 -20.23 37.79
C LEU A 959 -5.62 -19.15 36.84
N PRO A 960 -5.29 -19.22 35.52
CA PRO A 960 -5.78 -18.27 34.54
C PRO A 960 -7.29 -18.32 34.38
N ARG A 961 -7.93 -17.16 34.35
CA ARG A 961 -9.34 -17.01 34.00
C ARG A 961 -9.47 -16.77 32.50
N LEU A 962 -9.51 -17.86 31.72
CA LEU A 962 -9.72 -17.80 30.27
C LEU A 962 -11.21 -17.61 29.93
N PRO A 963 -11.53 -17.00 28.77
CA PRO A 963 -12.90 -16.95 28.28
C PRO A 963 -13.46 -18.37 28.08
N SER A 964 -14.76 -18.54 28.30
CA SER A 964 -15.43 -19.84 28.17
C SER A 964 -15.21 -20.45 26.79
N GLY A 965 -14.78 -21.71 26.75
CA GLY A 965 -14.53 -22.45 25.49
C GLY A 965 -13.15 -22.24 24.86
N TYR A 966 -12.30 -21.38 25.42
CA TYR A 966 -10.95 -21.15 24.91
C TYR A 966 -9.90 -22.00 25.63
N GLY A 967 -9.10 -22.74 24.85
CA GLY A 967 -7.95 -23.50 25.32
C GLY A 967 -6.67 -23.16 24.55
N PRO A 968 -5.48 -23.29 25.15
CA PRO A 968 -4.22 -22.99 24.46
C PRO A 968 -3.92 -24.02 23.36
N ILE A 969 -3.55 -23.56 22.17
CA ILE A 969 -3.26 -24.40 20.98
C ILE A 969 -1.85 -24.20 20.43
N ALA A 970 -1.19 -23.10 20.79
CA ALA A 970 0.19 -22.81 20.38
C ALA A 970 0.96 -22.03 21.45
N VAL A 971 2.29 -22.20 21.47
CA VAL A 971 3.24 -21.37 22.24
C VAL A 971 3.95 -20.39 21.31
N HIS A 972 4.26 -19.18 21.77
CA HIS A 972 4.98 -18.18 20.99
C HIS A 972 6.21 -17.68 21.76
N ASN A 973 7.41 -17.97 21.27
CA ASN A 973 8.65 -17.56 21.92
C ASN A 973 9.32 -16.34 21.22
N ALA A 974 10.00 -15.52 22.01
CA ALA A 974 10.96 -14.53 21.53
C ALA A 974 12.10 -14.37 22.55
N HIS A 975 13.33 -14.20 22.06
CA HIS A 975 14.53 -14.29 22.87
C HIS A 975 15.42 -13.06 22.66
N PRO A 976 16.02 -12.51 23.72
CA PRO A 976 17.00 -11.45 23.56
C PRO A 976 18.25 -11.97 22.83
N PRO A 977 18.93 -11.12 22.02
CA PRO A 977 20.16 -11.52 21.35
C PRO A 977 21.22 -12.02 22.34
N ILE A 978 21.87 -13.12 21.99
CA ILE A 978 22.97 -13.67 22.78
C ILE A 978 24.18 -12.73 22.68
N LYS A 979 24.86 -12.51 23.81
CA LYS A 979 26.08 -11.69 23.82
C LYS A 979 27.16 -12.34 22.93
N PRO A 980 27.82 -11.61 22.02
CA PRO A 980 28.85 -12.17 21.13
C PRO A 980 30.03 -12.83 21.84
N SER A 981 30.29 -12.46 23.11
CA SER A 981 31.31 -13.06 23.96
C SER A 981 30.98 -14.49 24.40
N ILE A 982 29.70 -14.87 24.39
CA ILE A 982 29.18 -16.17 24.82
C ILE A 982 29.04 -17.09 23.59
N ALA A 983 28.51 -16.57 22.48
CA ALA A 983 28.32 -17.35 21.27
C ALA A 983 29.67 -17.73 20.61
N ARG A 984 29.89 -19.04 20.40
CA ARG A 984 31.04 -19.55 19.65
C ARG A 984 30.97 -19.14 18.17
N PRO A 985 32.12 -19.02 17.46
CA PRO A 985 32.15 -18.60 16.05
C PRO A 985 31.21 -19.38 15.12
N GLN A 986 30.97 -20.66 15.39
CA GLN A 986 30.10 -21.53 14.57
C GLN A 986 28.59 -21.20 14.71
N GLN A 987 28.18 -20.47 15.75
CA GLN A 987 26.78 -20.14 16.06
C GLN A 987 26.44 -18.65 15.97
N ARG A 988 27.45 -17.76 16.02
CA ARG A 988 27.29 -16.29 16.11
C ARG A 988 26.30 -15.65 15.13
N ASN A 989 26.09 -16.24 13.96
CA ASN A 989 25.31 -15.63 12.88
C ASN A 989 23.90 -16.19 12.72
N TRP A 990 23.45 -17.17 13.52
CA TRP A 990 22.14 -17.80 13.31
C TRP A 990 21.34 -18.12 14.58
N VAL A 991 22.01 -18.20 15.74
CA VAL A 991 21.37 -18.63 17.00
C VAL A 991 20.25 -17.69 17.48
N ASP A 992 20.36 -16.38 17.17
CA ASP A 992 19.37 -15.36 17.57
C ASP A 992 18.12 -15.33 16.68
N HIS A 993 18.08 -16.20 15.66
CA HIS A 993 17.09 -16.16 14.57
C HIS A 993 16.43 -17.52 14.33
N MET A 994 16.60 -18.50 15.23
CA MET A 994 16.04 -19.86 15.10
C MET A 994 15.56 -20.41 16.45
N PHE A 995 14.74 -21.47 16.42
CA PHE A 995 14.22 -22.11 17.63
C PHE A 995 15.36 -22.67 18.48
N TRP A 996 15.36 -22.37 19.76
CA TRP A 996 16.24 -23.05 20.71
C TRP A 996 15.71 -24.46 21.00
N PRO A 997 16.57 -25.44 21.30
CA PRO A 997 16.11 -26.80 21.59
C PRO A 997 15.00 -26.84 22.66
N MET A 998 15.12 -26.02 23.71
CA MET A 998 14.13 -25.98 24.78
C MET A 998 12.80 -25.36 24.38
N ASP A 999 12.74 -24.50 23.36
CA ASP A 999 11.46 -23.98 22.87
C ASP A 999 10.58 -25.13 22.35
N ILE A 1000 11.21 -26.08 21.65
CA ILE A 1000 10.54 -27.26 21.11
C ILE A 1000 10.29 -28.29 22.21
N CYS A 1001 11.27 -28.56 23.07
CA CYS A 1001 11.12 -29.55 24.13
C CYS A 1001 10.13 -29.13 25.22
N TYR A 1002 9.97 -27.83 25.47
CA TYR A 1002 8.91 -27.32 26.33
C TYR A 1002 7.53 -27.72 25.80
N VAL A 1003 7.29 -27.52 24.50
CA VAL A 1003 6.01 -27.88 23.86
C VAL A 1003 5.80 -29.38 23.81
N VAL A 1004 6.83 -30.14 23.44
CA VAL A 1004 6.72 -31.58 23.19
C VAL A 1004 6.67 -32.41 24.48
N LYS A 1005 7.47 -32.06 25.51
CA LYS A 1005 7.63 -32.89 26.72
C LYS A 1005 6.99 -32.25 27.96
N ASN A 1006 7.22 -30.96 28.19
CA ASN A 1006 6.80 -30.34 29.44
C ASN A 1006 5.29 -30.05 29.46
N LEU A 1007 4.73 -29.52 28.37
CA LEU A 1007 3.29 -29.26 28.28
C LEU A 1007 2.48 -30.56 28.30
N GLU A 1008 2.95 -31.62 27.65
CA GLU A 1008 2.30 -32.94 27.69
C GLU A 1008 2.22 -33.49 29.12
N ARG A 1009 3.28 -33.31 29.94
CA ARG A 1009 3.29 -33.68 31.37
C ARG A 1009 2.32 -32.85 32.23
N LEU A 1010 2.00 -31.63 31.80
CA LEU A 1010 1.04 -30.74 32.46
C LEU A 1010 -0.40 -30.92 31.93
N GLU A 1011 -0.62 -31.95 31.12
CA GLU A 1011 -1.90 -32.29 30.46
C GLU A 1011 -2.37 -31.24 29.43
N PHE A 1012 -1.43 -30.48 28.85
CA PHE A 1012 -1.69 -29.58 27.73
C PHE A 1012 -1.25 -30.20 26.39
N SER A 1013 -2.21 -30.46 25.50
CA SER A 1013 -1.96 -30.99 24.15
C SER A 1013 -1.69 -29.86 23.15
N VAL A 1014 -0.44 -29.38 23.08
CA VAL A 1014 -0.03 -28.32 22.15
C VAL A 1014 0.89 -28.88 21.06
N ASN A 1015 0.55 -28.65 19.80
CA ASN A 1015 1.29 -29.19 18.65
C ASN A 1015 2.03 -28.11 17.83
N LEU A 1016 1.84 -26.83 18.20
CA LEU A 1016 2.34 -25.68 17.45
C LEU A 1016 3.23 -24.81 18.32
N ALA A 1017 4.39 -24.42 17.78
CA ALA A 1017 5.26 -23.43 18.37
C ALA A 1017 5.58 -22.33 17.35
N PHE A 1018 5.58 -21.08 17.79
CA PHE A 1018 6.00 -19.94 17.01
C PHE A 1018 7.26 -19.32 17.61
N LEU A 1019 8.12 -18.75 16.78
CA LEU A 1019 9.29 -17.98 17.19
C LEU A 1019 9.35 -16.68 16.42
N SER A 1020 9.50 -15.58 17.15
CA SER A 1020 9.89 -14.30 16.56
C SER A 1020 11.41 -14.13 16.65
N GLY A 1021 12.10 -14.27 15.52
CA GLY A 1021 13.55 -14.12 15.43
C GLY A 1021 13.98 -12.65 15.48
N ASN A 1022 15.22 -12.40 15.95
CA ASN A 1022 15.78 -11.04 15.99
C ASN A 1022 16.09 -10.45 14.60
N ASP A 1023 15.97 -11.23 13.54
CA ASP A 1023 16.14 -10.81 12.14
C ASP A 1023 14.82 -10.36 11.49
N GLY A 1024 13.73 -10.38 12.26
CA GLY A 1024 12.38 -10.04 11.80
C GLY A 1024 11.57 -11.23 11.30
N ALA A 1025 12.11 -12.46 11.31
CA ALA A 1025 11.36 -13.63 10.85
C ALA A 1025 10.34 -14.10 11.90
N LEU A 1026 9.20 -14.60 11.43
CA LEU A 1026 8.26 -15.40 12.22
C LEU A 1026 8.33 -16.85 11.74
N LEU A 1027 8.84 -17.73 12.58
CA LEU A 1027 8.92 -19.17 12.31
C LEU A 1027 7.79 -19.90 13.03
N LYS A 1028 7.28 -20.96 12.40
CA LYS A 1028 6.31 -21.90 12.94
C LYS A 1028 6.89 -23.30 12.88
N TYR A 1029 6.84 -23.99 14.01
CA TYR A 1029 7.16 -25.41 14.12
C TYR A 1029 5.87 -26.19 14.35
N VAL A 1030 5.69 -27.26 13.57
CA VAL A 1030 4.57 -28.20 13.72
C VAL A 1030 5.13 -29.55 14.16
N ARG A 1031 4.63 -30.03 15.30
CA ARG A 1031 5.03 -31.29 15.92
C ARG A 1031 4.77 -32.50 15.01
N ARG A 1032 5.72 -33.42 14.91
CA ARG A 1032 5.50 -34.79 14.37
C ARG A 1032 5.96 -35.83 15.40
N PRO A 1033 5.04 -36.48 16.12
CA PRO A 1033 5.39 -37.46 17.15
C PRO A 1033 6.24 -38.61 16.58
N GLY A 1034 7.33 -38.99 17.26
CA GLY A 1034 8.16 -40.12 16.83
C GLY A 1034 9.55 -40.18 17.47
N GLN A 1035 10.37 -41.13 17.01
CA GLN A 1035 11.74 -41.32 17.55
C GLN A 1035 12.62 -40.10 17.30
N ALA A 1036 12.52 -39.45 16.13
CA ALA A 1036 13.30 -38.26 15.82
C ALA A 1036 12.96 -37.07 16.75
N GLU A 1037 11.72 -36.98 17.21
CA GLU A 1037 11.31 -36.01 18.23
C GLU A 1037 11.93 -36.33 19.60
N ASN A 1038 11.97 -37.61 19.99
CA ASN A 1038 12.66 -38.05 21.21
C ASN A 1038 14.18 -37.82 21.13
N ASP A 1039 14.78 -37.99 19.95
CA ASP A 1039 16.20 -37.74 19.73
C ASP A 1039 16.54 -36.24 19.76
N LEU A 1040 15.60 -35.37 19.36
CA LEU A 1040 15.72 -33.92 19.47
C LEU A 1040 15.66 -33.47 20.94
N CYS A 1041 14.79 -34.09 21.73
CA CYS A 1041 14.57 -33.78 23.14
C CYS A 1041 15.07 -34.90 24.05
N GLN A 1042 16.34 -34.84 24.47
CA GLN A 1042 16.84 -35.70 25.53
C GLN A 1042 15.98 -35.52 26.80
N SER A 1043 15.67 -36.61 27.51
CA SER A 1043 14.89 -36.54 28.74
C SER A 1043 15.54 -35.60 29.75
N VAL A 1044 14.99 -34.41 29.92
CA VAL A 1044 15.37 -33.50 31.00
C VAL A 1044 14.90 -34.12 32.31
N VAL A 1045 15.85 -34.69 33.06
CA VAL A 1045 15.61 -35.20 34.41
C VAL A 1045 15.65 -34.00 35.35
N GLY A 1046 14.52 -33.32 35.50
CA GLY A 1046 14.48 -32.05 36.21
C GLY A 1046 13.09 -31.39 36.12
N TYR A 1047 12.65 -30.73 37.19
CA TYR A 1047 11.29 -30.19 37.33
C TYR A 1047 11.21 -28.67 37.24
N ASP A 1048 12.31 -27.96 36.96
CA ASP A 1048 12.28 -26.49 36.94
C ASP A 1048 12.71 -25.89 35.61
N TYR A 1049 11.94 -24.90 35.16
CA TYR A 1049 12.27 -24.02 34.05
C TYR A 1049 13.69 -23.41 34.15
N TRP A 1050 14.19 -23.23 35.38
CA TRP A 1050 15.56 -22.78 35.64
C TRP A 1050 16.60 -23.79 35.15
N GLU A 1051 16.40 -25.09 35.34
CA GLU A 1051 17.28 -26.15 34.79
C GLU A 1051 17.28 -26.13 33.26
N ASN A 1052 16.14 -25.80 32.64
CA ASN A 1052 16.04 -25.64 31.18
C ASN A 1052 16.81 -24.41 30.66
N GLN A 1053 16.79 -23.28 31.39
CA GLN A 1053 17.62 -22.13 31.03
C GLN A 1053 19.12 -22.45 31.12
N TYR A 1054 19.54 -23.24 32.12
CA TYR A 1054 20.91 -23.72 32.20
C TYR A 1054 21.28 -24.61 31.01
N GLN A 1055 20.36 -25.45 30.52
CA GLN A 1055 20.59 -26.29 29.34
C GLN A 1055 20.65 -25.50 28.03
N ASP A 1056 19.83 -24.46 27.87
CA ASP A 1056 19.95 -23.53 26.72
C ASP A 1056 21.31 -22.84 26.74
N GLN A 1057 21.72 -22.33 27.90
CA GLN A 1057 23.02 -21.70 28.09
C GLN A 1057 24.17 -22.68 27.80
N ASP A 1058 24.06 -23.92 28.30
CA ASP A 1058 25.03 -25.00 28.05
C ASP A 1058 25.10 -25.40 26.56
N TRP A 1059 23.97 -25.46 25.85
CA TRP A 1059 23.94 -25.71 24.40
C TRP A 1059 24.64 -24.60 23.61
N VAL A 1060 24.39 -23.33 23.97
CA VAL A 1060 25.07 -22.16 23.40
C VAL A 1060 26.57 -22.18 23.73
N ASP A 1061 26.93 -22.50 24.97
CA ASP A 1061 28.32 -22.51 25.45
C ASP A 1061 29.14 -23.65 24.83
N LYS A 1062 28.52 -24.81 24.60
CA LYS A 1062 29.16 -25.97 23.96
C LYS A 1062 29.30 -25.80 22.44
N GLY A 1063 28.32 -25.18 21.80
CA GLY A 1063 28.34 -24.87 20.37
C GLY A 1063 28.58 -26.07 19.46
N LEU A 1064 27.86 -27.17 19.71
CA LEU A 1064 28.15 -28.50 19.15
C LEU A 1064 27.79 -28.66 17.66
N GLU A 1065 26.95 -27.79 17.10
CA GLU A 1065 26.32 -28.00 15.79
C GLU A 1065 26.41 -26.77 14.88
N THR A 1066 26.55 -27.04 13.59
CA THR A 1066 26.37 -26.04 12.53
C THR A 1066 24.90 -25.78 12.24
N LYS A 1067 24.58 -24.61 11.66
CA LYS A 1067 23.19 -24.23 11.27
C LYS A 1067 22.47 -25.34 10.49
N SER A 1068 23.13 -25.91 9.48
CA SER A 1068 22.54 -26.90 8.58
C SER A 1068 22.28 -28.25 9.26
N GLN A 1069 23.17 -28.66 10.18
CA GLN A 1069 22.98 -29.88 10.98
C GLN A 1069 21.76 -29.76 11.89
N TYR A 1070 21.61 -28.62 12.57
CA TYR A 1070 20.49 -28.40 13.49
C TYR A 1070 19.15 -28.28 12.74
N ILE A 1071 19.12 -27.56 11.60
CA ILE A 1071 17.92 -27.50 10.75
C ILE A 1071 17.53 -28.91 10.27
N ALA A 1072 18.49 -29.75 9.87
CA ALA A 1072 18.20 -31.12 9.46
C ALA A 1072 17.59 -31.95 10.60
N LYS A 1073 18.01 -31.74 11.85
CA LYS A 1073 17.38 -32.38 13.03
C LYS A 1073 15.94 -31.90 13.23
N LEU A 1074 15.70 -30.58 13.19
CA LEU A 1074 14.36 -30.01 13.31
C LEU A 1074 13.41 -30.56 12.22
N LEU A 1075 13.85 -30.61 10.97
CA LEU A 1075 13.06 -31.14 9.85
C LEU A 1075 12.80 -32.65 9.94
N LYS A 1076 13.65 -33.39 10.68
CA LYS A 1076 13.43 -34.82 10.94
C LYS A 1076 12.40 -35.04 12.06
N ALA A 1077 12.36 -34.13 13.05
CA ALA A 1077 11.49 -34.18 14.21
C ALA A 1077 10.11 -33.51 13.99
N GLY A 1078 9.97 -32.65 12.99
CA GLY A 1078 8.75 -31.90 12.72
C GLY A 1078 8.78 -31.14 11.40
N GLU A 1079 7.85 -30.21 11.24
CA GLU A 1079 7.84 -29.28 10.10
C GLU A 1079 8.25 -27.89 10.55
N LEU A 1080 9.08 -27.21 9.76
CA LEU A 1080 9.44 -25.83 9.97
C LEU A 1080 8.91 -24.98 8.82
N VAL A 1081 8.19 -23.93 9.15
CA VAL A 1081 7.56 -22.99 8.22
C VAL A 1081 7.98 -21.59 8.58
N VAL A 1082 8.48 -20.82 7.61
CA VAL A 1082 8.64 -19.38 7.74
C VAL A 1082 7.27 -18.77 7.43
N VAL A 1083 6.63 -18.13 8.40
CA VAL A 1083 5.31 -17.46 8.27
C VAL A 1083 5.48 -16.01 7.85
N SER A 1084 6.50 -15.33 8.37
CA SER A 1084 6.91 -13.99 7.96
C SER A 1084 8.42 -13.97 7.72
N PRO A 1085 8.90 -13.38 6.60
CA PRO A 1085 10.31 -13.42 6.26
C PRO A 1085 11.13 -12.46 7.14
N GLY A 1086 12.39 -12.80 7.36
CA GLY A 1086 13.38 -11.95 8.03
C GLY A 1086 14.69 -11.88 7.25
N THR A 1087 15.68 -11.19 7.78
CA THR A 1087 16.99 -11.00 7.10
C THR A 1087 17.70 -12.33 6.83
N ASN A 1088 17.61 -13.31 7.75
CA ASN A 1088 18.22 -14.63 7.57
C ASN A 1088 17.27 -15.68 7.00
N TRP A 1089 15.97 -15.37 6.98
CA TRP A 1089 14.89 -16.21 6.46
C TRP A 1089 14.12 -15.45 5.38
N ALA A 1090 14.74 -15.30 4.21
CA ALA A 1090 14.20 -14.47 3.14
C ALA A 1090 12.93 -15.03 2.46
N GLN A 1091 12.61 -16.32 2.68
CA GLN A 1091 11.55 -17.04 1.98
C GLN A 1091 10.47 -17.50 2.96
N VAL A 1092 9.21 -17.09 2.74
CA VAL A 1092 8.05 -17.74 3.41
C VAL A 1092 7.74 -19.06 2.72
N GLY A 1093 7.31 -20.05 3.50
CA GLY A 1093 7.09 -21.41 3.04
C GLY A 1093 7.72 -22.42 3.99
N TRP A 1094 7.64 -23.71 3.66
CA TRP A 1094 8.36 -24.73 4.41
C TRP A 1094 9.83 -24.65 4.10
N VAL A 1095 10.60 -24.83 5.16
CA VAL A 1095 12.04 -25.01 5.07
C VAL A 1095 12.31 -26.44 4.58
N THR A 1096 13.13 -26.56 3.54
CA THR A 1096 13.58 -27.86 3.00
C THR A 1096 15.07 -28.06 3.26
N ALA A 1097 15.59 -29.28 3.03
CA ALA A 1097 17.00 -29.61 3.29
C ALA A 1097 18.00 -28.75 2.47
N ASN A 1098 17.59 -28.19 1.33
CA ASN A 1098 18.42 -27.40 0.42
C ASN A 1098 18.20 -25.88 0.52
N TRP A 1099 17.63 -25.38 1.63
CA TRP A 1099 17.18 -23.99 1.74
C TRP A 1099 18.26 -22.91 1.55
N GLN A 1100 19.55 -23.25 1.65
CA GLN A 1100 20.68 -22.31 1.47
C GLN A 1100 21.20 -22.16 0.04
N ALA A 1101 20.76 -22.98 -0.92
CA ALA A 1101 21.37 -23.06 -2.25
C ALA A 1101 21.05 -21.87 -3.19
N THR A 1102 20.35 -20.85 -2.70
CA THR A 1102 19.95 -19.65 -3.45
C THR A 1102 20.42 -18.42 -2.69
N GLU A 1103 21.27 -17.59 -3.30
CA GLU A 1103 21.79 -16.37 -2.69
C GLU A 1103 20.65 -15.44 -2.22
N PRO A 1104 20.84 -14.71 -1.10
CA PRO A 1104 19.88 -13.71 -0.67
C PRO A 1104 19.92 -12.52 -1.63
N ALA A 1105 18.91 -12.39 -2.50
CA ALA A 1105 18.61 -11.10 -3.11
C ALA A 1105 18.35 -10.08 -1.98
N LYS A 1106 18.98 -8.89 -2.05
CA LYS A 1106 18.64 -7.77 -1.17
C LYS A 1106 17.24 -7.27 -1.50
N VAL A 1107 16.23 -7.95 -0.99
CA VAL A 1107 14.81 -7.62 -1.20
C VAL A 1107 14.40 -6.60 -0.13
N LYS A 1108 13.92 -5.43 -0.58
CA LYS A 1108 13.12 -4.53 0.27
C LYS A 1108 11.84 -5.27 0.67
N PRO A 1109 11.35 -5.11 1.91
CA PRO A 1109 10.39 -6.02 2.50
C PRO A 1109 9.01 -5.87 1.85
N GLU A 1110 8.61 -6.81 0.98
CA GLU A 1110 7.21 -7.03 0.63
C GLU A 1110 6.89 -8.54 0.51
N LEU A 1111 6.12 -8.98 1.51
CA LEU A 1111 5.15 -10.08 1.67
C LEU A 1111 5.27 -11.37 0.84
N PRO A 1112 5.35 -12.55 1.51
CA PRO A 1112 5.34 -13.82 0.81
C PRO A 1112 4.34 -14.84 1.40
N TRP A 1113 3.81 -15.70 0.55
CA TRP A 1113 2.98 -16.82 0.98
C TRP A 1113 3.14 -18.02 0.02
N VAL A 1114 3.63 -19.21 0.47
CA VAL A 1114 3.71 -20.56 -0.19
C VAL A 1114 3.30 -21.84 0.63
N ARG A 1115 2.16 -22.57 0.38
CA ARG A 1115 1.80 -23.91 0.95
C ARG A 1115 2.11 -25.16 -0.03
N SER A 1116 2.26 -26.43 0.44
CA SER A 1116 3.05 -27.64 0.00
C SER A 1116 2.35 -28.94 0.49
N PRO A 1117 2.53 -30.12 -0.14
CA PRO A 1117 1.43 -31.07 -0.41
C PRO A 1117 1.57 -32.49 0.19
N ALA A 1118 1.61 -32.65 1.51
CA ALA A 1118 1.59 -33.99 2.11
C ALA A 1118 0.60 -34.11 3.28
N LEU A 1119 -0.67 -34.40 2.95
CA LEU A 1119 -1.58 -35.31 3.67
C LEU A 1119 -2.93 -35.38 2.93
N ILE A 1120 -3.16 -36.50 2.27
CA ILE A 1120 -4.45 -36.90 1.70
C ILE A 1120 -5.24 -37.57 2.84
N ASN A 1121 -6.06 -36.81 3.56
CA ASN A 1121 -7.43 -37.16 3.99
C ASN A 1121 -7.91 -36.29 5.16
N LYS A 1122 -9.00 -35.57 4.85
CA LYS A 1122 -10.15 -35.09 5.64
C LYS A 1122 -9.94 -34.25 6.91
N ASP A 1123 -10.56 -33.07 6.80
CA ASP A 1123 -11.14 -32.19 7.81
C ASP A 1123 -10.19 -31.40 8.68
N GLU A 1124 -9.50 -30.43 8.04
CA GLU A 1124 -9.09 -29.15 8.64
C GLU A 1124 -8.94 -28.12 7.50
N LEU A 1125 -10.08 -27.81 6.88
CA LEU A 1125 -10.30 -26.70 5.97
C LEU A 1125 -11.01 -25.59 6.76
#